data_AF-A0A7X1RMY2-F1
#
_entry.id   AF-A0A7X1RMY2-F1
#
_cell.length_a   1.000
_cell.length_b   1.000
_cell.length_c   1.000
_cell.angle_alpha   90.00
_cell.angle_beta   90.00
_cell.angle_gamma   90.00
#
_symmetry.space_group_name_H-M   'P 1'
#
loop_
_entity.id
_entity.type
_entity.pdbx_description
1 polymer ?
#
loop_
_entity_poly.entity_id
_entity_poly.type
_entity_poly.pdbx_seq_one_letter_code
_entity_poly.pdbx_strand_id
1 'polypeptide(L)'
;MKSIKKSILFSALFLAASIIQAPTVNADTISAGAGNRIHFINTKAKSGSDAILLESNGHYALIDMGEDYDFPDGSDPRYPIRWGISIRNYQVMEDRLIRHLDQLGVKKLDFILGTHVHSDHIGGADEILNRYQVDKFYLKKYSDKRITSTWGLWDNLFNYDNALRAAQNKGVKLIQDIKDEDSHFKFGDMDIQLYNYKNEYDADGNLKRVLDDNSNSIVAVVTVAGKRIYLGGDLDNAEGAEDKLGPVIGKVDMMKWNHHYDAKISNTIGFIDHLSPSMVIQTTGGDINLASTRDYLQKKNIQVIHASSQTQDATVFDISDKGFTNVSGDFPNIPTVDEKWYQEDGHWKYRLKDGQMAIGWKEISGATYFFNGKGQMQSGRWVHVNDGWDPHSDGDWYYLNTDGKMHIGGWFYHDNTWYYIQSNGARRYNELAEIGGQKYLFDKDGKMLTGLQVFKGKKMLFASSGALQTEGTASSWQKLGSNWYYYDEDGLRTVGLKKINGLTYYFDNNGIMQTGWAMIEGHWNYFASSGAMKTGWIKDGDTWYYLDKDGVMLTGLQEIDGTRYYLNASGAMQTGWAMIEGHWNYFASSGAMKTGWIKDKDTWYYLDKDGIMLTGLQEIDGTRYYLNASGAMQIGWKWFDNHYSYFTSSGAMKTGWLKDKDLWYYLDKDGIMLTGLQEIDGTRYYLNASGAMQTGWKWFDNHYSYFTSSGAMKTGWLKDKDRWYYLKPDDGVMATGLQEIDGTRYYLNASGAMETGWKLLDNQYYYFTESGAMKTGWFKDKGLWYYLKPDDGVMATGFLDVDGIRYYLNASGAMQTGWKQLNGNWYYFQADGSLLRNGTTPDGYKVNQDGIWSLNPDKVEVQGSQEEPKKDSDKPVEKEKHSAEDNKKDEAAETKQTLKADKE
;
A
#
# COMPACT_ATOMS: atom_id res chain seq x y z
N MET A 1 -10.32 8.02 7.40
CA MET A 1 -11.80 8.12 7.44
C MET A 1 -12.40 6.73 7.36
N LYS A 2 -13.54 6.52 8.04
CA LYS A 2 -14.39 5.31 8.17
C LYS A 2 -13.98 4.25 9.20
N SER A 3 -14.54 4.48 10.39
CA SER A 3 -14.75 3.63 11.57
C SER A 3 -15.85 2.57 11.40
N ILE A 4 -15.91 1.63 12.39
CA ILE A 4 -17.06 0.93 13.02
C ILE A 4 -16.87 -0.61 12.97
N LYS A 5 -16.98 -1.43 14.04
CA LYS A 5 -17.45 -1.28 15.43
C LYS A 5 -16.89 -2.42 16.32
N LYS A 6 -16.97 -2.16 17.63
CA LYS A 6 -16.61 -2.95 18.81
C LYS A 6 -17.13 -4.40 18.86
N SER A 7 -16.38 -5.26 19.57
CA SER A 7 -16.96 -6.21 20.52
C SER A 7 -16.08 -6.29 21.77
N ILE A 8 -16.73 -6.13 22.91
CA ILE A 8 -16.19 -6.22 24.27
C ILE A 8 -16.32 -7.69 24.69
N LEU A 9 -15.23 -8.33 25.08
CA LEU A 9 -15.29 -9.51 25.94
C LEU A 9 -14.30 -9.35 27.09
N PHE A 10 -14.86 -9.32 28.30
CA PHE A 10 -14.14 -9.48 29.56
C PHE A 10 -13.50 -10.87 29.57
N SER A 11 -12.20 -10.93 29.80
CA SER A 11 -11.50 -12.13 30.24
C SER A 11 -10.43 -11.68 31.20
N ALA A 12 -10.76 -11.75 32.49
CA ALA A 12 -9.79 -11.68 33.57
C ALA A 12 -8.87 -12.90 33.43
N LEU A 13 -7.69 -12.70 32.84
CA LEU A 13 -6.59 -13.64 32.96
C LEU A 13 -5.59 -13.05 33.96
N PHE A 14 -5.41 -13.79 35.05
CA PHE A 14 -4.25 -13.72 35.92
C PHE A 14 -2.98 -13.76 35.05
N LEU A 15 -2.33 -12.61 34.85
CA LEU A 15 -0.91 -12.59 34.52
C LEU A 15 -0.18 -12.57 35.87
N ALA A 16 0.23 -13.76 36.30
CA ALA A 16 1.26 -13.89 37.31
C ALA A 16 2.47 -13.09 36.83
N ALA A 17 2.79 -12.01 37.54
CA ALA A 17 4.06 -11.33 37.41
C ALA A 17 5.13 -12.37 37.79
N SER A 18 5.80 -12.95 36.79
CA SER A 18 7.08 -13.60 36.99
C SER A 18 8.08 -12.52 37.35
N ILE A 19 8.08 -12.15 38.63
CA ILE A 19 9.19 -11.50 39.29
C ILE A 19 10.34 -12.47 39.13
N ILE A 20 11.24 -12.20 38.19
CA ILE A 20 12.54 -12.84 38.13
C ILE A 20 13.26 -12.36 39.39
N GLN A 21 13.14 -13.14 40.46
CA GLN A 21 14.04 -13.03 41.60
C GLN A 21 15.43 -13.33 41.04
N ALA A 22 16.23 -12.28 40.85
CA ALA A 22 17.67 -12.43 40.81
C ALA A 22 18.07 -13.25 42.05
N PRO A 23 18.98 -14.23 41.95
CA PRO A 23 19.45 -14.96 43.11
C PRO A 23 20.02 -13.94 44.09
N THR A 24 19.27 -13.64 45.15
CA THR A 24 19.77 -12.91 46.31
C THR A 24 20.81 -13.82 46.93
N VAL A 25 22.07 -13.56 46.62
CA VAL A 25 23.16 -14.00 47.50
C VAL A 25 22.84 -13.35 48.83
N ASN A 26 22.39 -14.14 49.80
CA ASN A 26 22.32 -13.69 51.19
C ASN A 26 23.76 -13.38 51.58
N ALA A 27 24.18 -12.13 51.40
CA ALA A 27 25.39 -11.63 52.01
C ALA A 27 25.17 -11.73 53.52
N ASP A 28 26.11 -12.36 54.21
CA ASP A 28 26.15 -12.37 55.67
C ASP A 28 26.18 -10.91 56.14
N THR A 29 25.03 -10.40 56.56
CA THR A 29 24.88 -9.00 56.99
C THR A 29 25.71 -8.80 58.25
N ILE A 30 26.66 -7.87 58.22
CA ILE A 30 27.39 -7.45 59.42
C ILE A 30 26.41 -6.62 60.26
N SER A 31 26.18 -7.03 61.51
CA SER A 31 25.27 -6.33 62.43
C SER A 31 25.60 -4.84 62.49
N ALA A 32 24.63 -3.98 62.15
CA ALA A 32 24.69 -2.54 62.39
C ALA A 32 25.04 -2.31 63.86
N GLY A 33 26.18 -1.66 64.11
CA GLY A 33 26.59 -1.31 65.46
C GLY A 33 25.91 -0.01 65.90
N ALA A 34 25.67 0.15 67.20
CA ALA A 34 25.21 1.42 67.78
C ALA A 34 26.32 2.52 67.80
N GLY A 35 27.21 2.52 66.81
CA GLY A 35 28.43 3.32 66.75
C GLY A 35 28.42 4.37 65.64
N ASN A 36 29.51 5.12 65.54
CA ASN A 36 29.74 6.15 64.53
C ASN A 36 30.92 5.75 63.66
N ARG A 37 30.72 5.66 62.35
CA ARG A 37 31.73 5.25 61.38
C ARG A 37 31.71 6.12 60.13
N ILE A 38 32.87 6.17 59.48
CA ILE A 38 33.03 6.71 58.13
C ILE A 38 33.71 5.65 57.26
N HIS A 39 33.17 5.44 56.06
CA HIS A 39 33.66 4.45 55.11
C HIS A 39 34.01 5.18 53.82
N PHE A 40 35.29 5.21 53.49
CA PHE A 40 35.76 5.69 52.19
C PHE A 40 35.80 4.49 51.26
N ILE A 41 34.92 4.44 50.26
CA ILE A 41 34.96 3.34 49.28
C ILE A 41 36.31 3.40 48.58
N ASN A 42 36.97 2.25 48.47
CA ASN A 42 38.32 2.17 47.96
C ASN A 42 38.33 2.27 46.44
N THR A 43 39.23 3.08 45.89
CA THR A 43 39.50 3.06 44.44
C THR A 43 40.25 1.79 44.02
N LYS A 44 40.20 1.46 42.73
CA LYS A 44 40.89 0.30 42.14
C LYS A 44 42.24 0.67 41.49
N ALA A 45 42.48 1.95 41.27
CA ALA A 45 43.61 2.45 40.50
C ALA A 45 44.15 3.78 41.06
N LYS A 46 45.13 4.35 40.34
CA LYS A 46 45.69 5.68 40.65
C LYS A 46 44.75 6.83 40.30
N SER A 47 43.67 6.58 39.56
CA SER A 47 42.60 7.57 39.40
C SER A 47 41.94 7.86 40.76
N GLY A 48 41.45 9.08 40.91
CA GLY A 48 40.61 9.46 42.04
C GLY A 48 39.15 9.15 41.77
N SER A 49 38.38 9.01 42.86
CA SER A 49 36.93 9.02 42.86
C SER A 49 36.43 9.00 44.31
N ASP A 50 35.37 9.76 44.60
CA ASP A 50 34.81 9.88 45.95
C ASP A 50 33.47 9.14 46.05
N ALA A 51 33.40 8.16 46.95
CA ALA A 51 32.15 7.68 47.51
C ALA A 51 32.35 7.45 49.00
N ILE A 52 31.60 8.17 49.83
CA ILE A 52 31.84 8.19 51.28
C ILE A 52 30.52 7.91 52.00
N LEU A 53 30.49 6.80 52.73
CA LEU A 53 29.36 6.45 53.59
C LEU A 53 29.60 6.95 55.02
N LEU A 54 28.58 7.62 55.56
CA LEU A 54 28.45 7.92 56.98
C LEU A 54 27.49 6.92 57.61
N GLU A 55 27.93 6.27 58.69
CA GLU A 55 27.10 5.39 59.52
C GLU A 55 27.04 5.99 60.93
N SER A 56 25.84 6.26 61.44
CA SER A 56 25.65 6.84 62.77
C SER A 56 24.39 6.28 63.42
N ASN A 57 24.57 5.40 64.42
CA ASN A 57 23.47 4.85 65.22
C ASN A 57 22.32 4.25 64.35
N GLY A 58 22.68 3.47 63.34
CA GLY A 58 21.74 2.84 62.40
C GLY A 58 21.19 3.75 61.29
N HIS A 59 21.60 5.01 61.25
CA HIS A 59 21.36 5.92 60.13
C HIS A 59 22.51 5.83 59.13
N TYR A 60 22.19 5.94 57.83
CA TYR A 60 23.14 5.89 56.73
C TYR A 60 22.96 7.11 55.81
N ALA A 61 24.06 7.67 55.33
CA ALA A 61 24.05 8.77 54.36
C ALA A 61 25.30 8.72 53.49
N LEU A 62 25.21 9.26 52.27
CA LEU A 62 26.34 9.33 51.35
C LEU A 62 26.78 10.77 51.11
N ILE A 63 28.10 10.96 51.03
CA ILE A 63 28.75 12.14 50.47
C ILE A 63 29.53 11.64 49.26
N ASP A 64 29.05 12.05 48.09
CA ASP A 64 29.40 11.49 46.78
C ASP A 64 29.14 9.98 46.67
N MET A 65 29.06 9.50 45.43
CA MET A 65 28.61 8.17 45.04
C MET A 65 29.58 7.47 44.06
N GLY A 66 30.70 8.12 43.74
CA GLY A 66 31.78 7.55 42.95
C GLY A 66 31.47 7.43 41.47
N GLU A 67 32.49 7.03 40.72
CA GLU A 67 32.39 6.70 39.30
C GLU A 67 31.44 5.51 39.07
N ASP A 68 30.54 5.64 38.11
CA ASP A 68 29.60 4.60 37.69
C ASP A 68 30.05 3.88 36.42
N TYR A 69 29.21 2.94 35.98
CA TYR A 69 29.42 2.28 34.70
C TYR A 69 28.94 3.09 33.50
N ASP A 70 27.92 3.95 33.66
CA ASP A 70 27.25 4.62 32.54
C ASP A 70 28.12 5.75 31.97
N PHE A 71 27.93 6.03 30.68
CA PHE A 71 28.60 7.15 30.02
C PHE A 71 27.88 7.46 28.69
N PRO A 72 27.93 8.73 28.23
CA PRO A 72 27.29 9.10 26.98
C PRO A 72 28.06 8.55 25.77
N ASP A 73 27.33 7.98 24.81
CA ASP A 73 27.88 7.47 23.54
C ASP A 73 27.77 8.48 22.39
N GLY A 74 27.39 9.74 22.69
CA GLY A 74 27.23 10.82 21.72
C GLY A 74 25.98 10.72 20.85
N SER A 75 25.11 9.73 21.06
CA SER A 75 23.84 9.62 20.32
C SER A 75 22.86 10.75 20.67
N ASP A 76 22.92 11.26 21.89
CA ASP A 76 22.22 12.48 22.30
C ASP A 76 23.16 13.68 22.14
N PRO A 77 22.85 14.67 21.27
CA PRO A 77 23.72 15.81 21.03
C PRO A 77 23.90 16.73 22.25
N ARG A 78 23.09 16.57 23.31
CA ARG A 78 23.29 17.27 24.58
C ARG A 78 24.48 16.72 25.37
N TYR A 79 24.83 15.45 25.14
CA TYR A 79 25.91 14.74 25.81
C TYR A 79 26.88 14.20 24.75
N PRO A 80 27.62 15.09 24.05
CA PRO A 80 28.55 14.65 23.01
C PRO A 80 29.70 13.85 23.64
N ILE A 81 30.31 12.97 22.84
CA ILE A 81 31.57 12.32 23.23
C ILE A 81 32.63 13.42 23.37
N ARG A 82 33.24 13.50 24.56
CA ARG A 82 34.35 14.40 24.87
C ARG A 82 35.55 13.59 25.33
N TRP A 83 36.73 14.09 25.04
CA TRP A 83 37.97 13.52 25.57
C TRP A 83 37.95 13.53 27.10
N GLY A 84 38.35 12.42 27.71
CA GLY A 84 38.48 12.29 29.17
C GLY A 84 37.27 11.67 29.88
N ILE A 85 36.14 11.45 29.18
CA ILE A 85 35.00 10.70 29.74
C ILE A 85 35.46 9.28 30.11
N SER A 86 35.09 8.85 31.31
CA SER A 86 35.47 7.56 31.86
C SER A 86 34.73 6.43 31.19
N ILE A 87 35.46 5.44 30.67
CA ILE A 87 34.89 4.24 30.02
C ILE A 87 35.58 2.95 30.48
N ARG A 88 36.33 3.02 31.59
CA ARG A 88 37.25 1.95 32.00
C ARG A 88 36.85 1.37 33.35
N ASN A 89 36.56 0.08 33.40
CA ASN A 89 36.20 -0.65 34.63
C ASN A 89 37.07 -0.43 35.87
N TYR A 90 38.37 -0.09 35.70
CA TYR A 90 39.24 0.15 36.86
C TYR A 90 38.98 1.51 37.54
N GLN A 91 38.25 2.42 36.89
CA GLN A 91 37.86 3.73 37.45
C GLN A 91 36.55 3.61 38.22
N VAL A 92 35.62 2.79 37.74
CA VAL A 92 34.30 2.55 38.33
C VAL A 92 34.40 2.18 39.82
N MET A 93 33.49 2.69 40.64
CA MET A 93 33.34 2.38 42.06
C MET A 93 31.94 1.90 42.44
N GLU A 94 30.94 2.05 41.55
CA GLU A 94 29.56 1.65 41.77
C GLU A 94 29.41 0.24 42.35
N ASP A 95 30.11 -0.77 41.81
CA ASP A 95 30.04 -2.14 42.31
C ASP A 95 30.52 -2.27 43.76
N ARG A 96 31.56 -1.51 44.13
CA ARG A 96 32.12 -1.52 45.48
C ARG A 96 31.18 -0.82 46.45
N LEU A 97 30.66 0.34 46.07
CA LEU A 97 29.70 1.10 46.86
C LEU A 97 28.44 0.28 47.11
N ILE A 98 27.81 -0.26 46.06
CA ILE A 98 26.57 -1.02 46.17
C ILE A 98 26.80 -2.29 47.00
N ARG A 99 27.89 -3.04 46.76
CA ARG A 99 28.19 -4.24 47.53
C ARG A 99 28.43 -3.94 49.01
N HIS A 100 29.13 -2.85 49.32
CA HIS A 100 29.39 -2.43 50.69
C HIS A 100 28.11 -2.00 51.42
N LEU A 101 27.23 -1.25 50.76
CA LEU A 101 25.90 -0.90 51.28
C LEU A 101 25.04 -2.14 51.54
N ASP A 102 25.04 -3.10 50.62
CA ASP A 102 24.32 -4.37 50.76
C ASP A 102 24.87 -5.21 51.93
N GLN A 103 26.20 -5.27 52.11
CA GLN A 103 26.85 -5.97 53.24
C GLN A 103 26.46 -5.36 54.60
N LEU A 104 26.30 -4.05 54.66
CA LEU A 104 25.80 -3.32 55.83
C LEU A 104 24.27 -3.44 56.01
N GLY A 105 23.57 -4.02 55.03
CA GLY A 105 22.12 -4.19 55.07
C GLY A 105 21.34 -2.88 54.91
N VAL A 106 21.95 -1.85 54.32
CA VAL A 106 21.33 -0.53 54.15
C VAL A 106 20.03 -0.66 53.36
N LYS A 107 18.93 -0.13 53.93
CA LYS A 107 17.62 -0.05 53.25
C LYS A 107 17.23 1.37 52.88
N LYS A 108 17.78 2.34 53.62
CA LYS A 108 17.43 3.75 53.53
C LYS A 108 18.67 4.60 53.76
N LEU A 109 18.77 5.68 52.99
CA LEU A 109 19.71 6.75 53.18
C LEU A 109 18.94 8.02 53.59
N ASP A 110 19.32 8.63 54.71
CA ASP A 110 18.70 9.85 55.22
C ASP A 110 18.99 11.05 54.31
N PHE A 111 20.18 11.06 53.71
CA PHE A 111 20.49 11.94 52.61
C PHE A 111 21.60 11.36 51.74
N ILE A 112 21.66 11.85 50.52
CA ILE A 112 22.87 11.82 49.70
C ILE A 112 23.25 13.26 49.35
N LEU A 113 24.54 13.54 49.23
CA LEU A 113 25.07 14.86 48.91
C LEU A 113 26.09 14.72 47.78
N GLY A 114 25.83 15.32 46.63
CA GLY A 114 26.80 15.46 45.55
C GLY A 114 27.57 16.76 45.73
N THR A 115 28.89 16.69 45.90
CA THR A 115 29.75 17.85 46.12
C THR A 115 29.78 18.73 44.88
N HIS A 116 29.98 18.14 43.70
CA HIS A 116 29.96 18.76 42.38
C HIS A 116 29.62 17.70 41.31
N VAL A 117 29.59 18.07 40.03
CA VAL A 117 28.96 17.20 39.00
C VAL A 117 29.87 16.24 38.23
N HIS A 118 31.14 16.08 38.62
CA HIS A 118 32.02 15.13 37.93
C HIS A 118 31.56 13.67 38.14
N SER A 119 31.80 12.83 37.13
CA SER A 119 31.35 11.44 37.10
C SER A 119 31.91 10.64 38.27
N ASP A 120 33.16 10.89 38.64
CA ASP A 120 33.83 10.20 39.73
C ASP A 120 33.35 10.64 41.13
N HIS A 121 32.36 11.53 41.20
CA HIS A 121 31.65 11.95 42.40
C HIS A 121 30.16 11.65 42.35
N ILE A 122 29.44 12.04 41.28
CA ILE A 122 27.99 11.86 41.19
C ILE A 122 27.56 10.85 40.12
N GLY A 123 28.50 10.15 39.49
CA GLY A 123 28.20 9.12 38.49
C GLY A 123 27.21 8.11 39.05
N GLY A 124 27.51 7.52 40.22
CA GLY A 124 26.63 6.52 40.85
C GLY A 124 25.34 7.06 41.48
N ALA A 125 25.02 8.35 41.30
CA ALA A 125 23.90 8.99 42.00
C ALA A 125 22.56 8.37 41.62
N ASP A 126 22.29 8.18 40.33
CA ASP A 126 21.01 7.63 39.89
C ASP A 126 20.86 6.15 40.20
N GLU A 127 21.93 5.35 40.19
CA GLU A 127 21.91 3.95 40.63
C GLU A 127 21.50 3.86 42.10
N ILE A 128 22.09 4.70 42.95
CA ILE A 128 21.75 4.76 44.37
C ILE A 128 20.30 5.18 44.57
N LEU A 129 19.85 6.26 43.91
CA LEU A 129 18.48 6.74 43.97
C LEU A 129 17.47 5.69 43.47
N ASN A 130 17.87 4.90 42.48
CA ASN A 130 17.03 3.85 41.91
C ASN A 130 16.94 2.61 42.79
N ARG A 131 18.00 2.28 43.55
CA ARG A 131 18.13 1.07 44.37
C ARG A 131 17.69 1.23 45.82
N TYR A 132 17.98 2.37 46.44
CA TYR A 132 17.73 2.60 47.87
C TYR A 132 16.67 3.68 48.10
N GLN A 133 15.99 3.62 49.24
CA GLN A 133 15.12 4.72 49.65
C GLN A 133 15.99 5.91 50.10
N VAL A 134 15.80 7.09 49.51
CA VAL A 134 16.54 8.31 49.87
C VAL A 134 15.57 9.41 50.27
N ASP A 135 15.77 10.04 51.43
CA ASP A 135 14.88 11.11 51.90
C ASP A 135 15.20 12.46 51.25
N LYS A 136 16.50 12.85 51.24
CA LYS A 136 16.98 14.14 50.72
C LYS A 136 18.15 13.95 49.78
N PHE A 137 18.19 14.76 48.73
CA PHE A 137 19.35 14.86 47.84
C PHE A 137 19.82 16.30 47.75
N TYR A 138 21.03 16.57 48.23
CA TYR A 138 21.69 17.86 48.09
C TYR A 138 22.56 17.86 46.84
N LEU A 139 22.25 18.75 45.88
CA LEU A 139 23.04 18.92 44.65
C LEU A 139 22.89 20.35 44.14
N LYS A 140 23.99 21.11 44.11
CA LYS A 140 24.00 22.48 43.59
C LYS A 140 23.63 22.51 42.10
N LYS A 141 23.20 23.68 41.62
CA LYS A 141 22.83 23.85 40.21
C LYS A 141 24.07 23.80 39.32
N TYR A 142 23.93 23.16 38.17
CA TYR A 142 24.97 23.05 37.15
C TYR A 142 24.45 23.38 35.75
N SER A 143 25.35 23.85 34.88
CA SER A 143 25.15 23.99 33.44
C SER A 143 26.51 24.12 32.75
N ASP A 144 26.73 23.44 31.63
CA ASP A 144 27.96 23.55 30.82
C ASP A 144 28.39 25.01 30.56
N LYS A 145 27.43 25.94 30.44
CA LYS A 145 27.70 27.37 30.18
C LYS A 145 28.52 28.05 31.29
N ARG A 146 28.49 27.52 32.51
CA ARG A 146 29.22 28.08 33.65
C ARG A 146 30.72 27.74 33.60
N ILE A 147 31.10 26.67 32.91
CA ILE A 147 32.49 26.25 32.82
C ILE A 147 33.22 27.10 31.76
N THR A 148 34.43 27.53 32.08
CA THR A 148 35.25 28.38 31.19
C THR A 148 36.36 27.60 30.50
N SER A 149 36.81 26.49 31.08
CA SER A 149 37.77 25.60 30.44
C SER A 149 37.13 24.89 29.24
N THR A 150 37.94 24.59 28.23
CA THR A 150 37.50 23.83 27.04
C THR A 150 37.45 22.32 27.29
N TRP A 151 37.98 21.85 28.42
CA TRP A 151 38.13 20.43 28.75
C TRP A 151 37.25 19.99 29.93
N GLY A 152 36.93 20.87 30.90
CA GLY A 152 36.20 20.53 32.14
C GLY A 152 34.69 20.37 31.98
N LEU A 153 34.24 19.90 30.81
CA LEU A 153 32.83 19.62 30.54
C LEU A 153 32.50 18.14 30.60
N TRP A 154 33.41 17.27 30.11
CA TRP A 154 33.27 15.81 30.06
C TRP A 154 31.83 15.33 29.89
N ASP A 155 31.33 14.53 30.81
CA ASP A 155 29.96 14.02 30.94
C ASP A 155 29.23 14.65 32.14
N ASN A 156 29.71 15.78 32.64
CA ASN A 156 29.18 16.50 33.80
C ASN A 156 27.67 16.74 33.73
N LEU A 157 27.18 17.22 32.58
CA LEU A 157 25.74 17.46 32.35
C LEU A 157 24.94 16.16 32.26
N PHE A 158 25.55 15.08 31.76
CA PHE A 158 24.91 13.77 31.66
C PHE A 158 24.62 13.22 33.06
N ASN A 159 25.63 13.20 33.94
CA ASN A 159 25.50 12.73 35.32
C ASN A 159 24.55 13.60 36.13
N TYR A 160 24.66 14.93 36.00
CA TYR A 160 23.72 15.86 36.63
C TYR A 160 22.27 15.60 36.22
N ASP A 161 21.99 15.50 34.92
CA ASP A 161 20.64 15.28 34.42
C ASP A 161 20.09 13.88 34.79
N ASN A 162 20.93 12.85 34.83
CA ASN A 162 20.53 11.50 35.24
C ASN A 162 20.17 11.46 36.73
N ALA A 163 21.02 12.04 37.59
CA ALA A 163 20.77 12.15 39.02
C ALA A 163 19.47 12.91 39.32
N LEU A 164 19.25 14.06 38.67
CA LEU A 164 18.02 14.84 38.82
C LEU A 164 16.78 14.06 38.38
N ARG A 165 16.87 13.36 37.25
CA ARG A 165 15.77 12.56 36.71
C ARG A 165 15.43 11.39 37.62
N ALA A 166 16.44 10.69 38.16
CA ALA A 166 16.23 9.60 39.10
C ALA A 166 15.60 10.09 40.42
N ALA A 167 16.09 11.20 40.96
CA ALA A 167 15.52 11.81 42.17
C ALA A 167 14.04 12.19 41.97
N GLN A 168 13.73 12.81 40.83
CA GLN A 168 12.35 13.16 40.47
C GLN A 168 11.47 11.91 40.32
N ASN A 169 11.94 10.89 39.60
CA ASN A 169 11.21 9.63 39.37
C ASN A 169 10.91 8.87 40.67
N LYS A 170 11.80 9.00 41.67
CA LYS A 170 11.69 8.32 42.96
C LYS A 170 11.03 9.19 44.04
N GLY A 171 10.66 10.43 43.70
CA GLY A 171 10.01 11.36 44.64
C GLY A 171 10.93 11.83 45.77
N VAL A 172 12.24 11.82 45.55
CA VAL A 172 13.24 12.26 46.54
C VAL A 172 13.21 13.78 46.66
N LYS A 173 13.34 14.31 47.89
CA LYS A 173 13.39 15.76 48.11
C LYS A 173 14.73 16.31 47.64
N LEU A 174 14.76 16.82 46.40
CA LEU A 174 15.91 17.52 45.83
C LEU A 174 16.07 18.93 46.45
N ILE A 175 17.27 19.25 46.92
CA ILE A 175 17.62 20.52 47.55
C ILE A 175 18.79 21.14 46.77
N GLN A 176 18.47 22.08 45.87
CA GLN A 176 19.47 22.75 45.03
C GLN A 176 19.84 24.14 45.52
N ASP A 177 18.88 24.89 46.06
CA ASP A 177 19.10 26.20 46.66
C ASP A 177 19.21 26.02 48.18
N ILE A 178 20.37 25.56 48.64
CA ILE A 178 20.65 25.27 50.05
C ILE A 178 20.68 26.60 50.82
N LYS A 179 19.77 26.75 51.79
CA LYS A 179 19.70 27.92 52.65
C LYS A 179 20.56 27.76 53.89
N ASP A 180 20.80 28.86 54.59
CA ASP A 180 21.56 28.85 55.85
C ASP A 180 20.94 27.88 56.87
N GLU A 181 19.61 27.80 56.94
CA GLU A 181 18.84 26.85 57.78
C GLU A 181 18.97 25.38 57.34
N ASP A 182 19.23 25.12 56.06
CA ASP A 182 19.44 23.77 55.52
C ASP A 182 20.92 23.35 55.58
N SER A 183 21.82 24.31 55.83
CA SER A 183 23.27 24.10 55.84
C SER A 183 23.80 23.48 57.14
N HIS A 184 23.00 23.44 58.21
CA HIS A 184 23.38 22.86 59.49
C HIS A 184 22.30 21.90 59.98
N PHE A 185 22.65 20.62 60.14
CA PHE A 185 21.68 19.61 60.54
C PHE A 185 22.31 18.43 61.29
N LYS A 186 21.45 17.62 61.94
CA LYS A 186 21.84 16.38 62.60
C LYS A 186 21.62 15.17 61.69
N PHE A 187 22.50 14.19 61.81
CA PHE A 187 22.41 12.87 61.19
C PHE A 187 22.87 11.82 62.21
N GLY A 188 21.94 11.07 62.81
CA GLY A 188 22.24 10.28 64.00
C GLY A 188 22.87 11.15 65.10
N ASP A 189 24.04 10.74 65.58
CA ASP A 189 24.86 11.50 66.55
C ASP A 189 25.72 12.59 65.89
N MET A 190 25.85 12.57 64.57
CA MET A 190 26.69 13.49 63.82
C MET A 190 26.02 14.86 63.66
N ASP A 191 26.82 15.91 63.87
CA ASP A 191 26.50 17.29 63.57
C ASP A 191 27.16 17.71 62.26
N ILE A 192 26.38 18.05 61.24
CA ILE A 192 26.90 18.32 59.89
C ILE A 192 26.69 19.78 59.56
N GLN A 193 27.79 20.49 59.34
CA GLN A 193 27.80 21.86 58.81
C GLN A 193 28.31 21.86 57.37
N LEU A 194 27.51 22.40 56.46
CA LEU A 194 27.87 22.61 55.07
C LEU A 194 28.53 23.99 54.89
N TYR A 195 29.52 24.04 54.00
CA TYR A 195 30.15 25.26 53.50
C TYR A 195 30.16 25.22 51.96
N ASN A 196 30.41 26.37 51.33
CA ASN A 196 30.35 26.52 49.87
C ASN A 196 29.03 26.07 49.21
N TYR A 197 27.93 26.01 49.98
CA TYR A 197 26.67 25.39 49.56
C TYR A 197 25.78 26.29 48.70
N LYS A 198 26.03 27.61 48.69
CA LYS A 198 25.19 28.57 47.94
C LYS A 198 25.51 28.50 46.45
N ASN A 199 24.46 28.60 45.62
CA ASN A 199 24.63 28.91 44.21
C ASN A 199 25.07 30.39 44.09
N GLU A 200 26.21 30.63 43.44
CA GLU A 200 26.69 31.99 43.14
C GLU A 200 26.21 32.40 41.74
N TYR A 201 25.74 33.64 41.59
CA TYR A 201 25.21 34.17 40.32
C TYR A 201 25.96 35.44 39.92
N ASP A 202 26.08 35.67 38.61
CA ASP A 202 26.58 36.93 38.05
C ASP A 202 25.50 38.03 38.04
N ALA A 203 25.86 39.22 37.55
CA ALA A 203 24.97 40.38 37.50
C ALA A 203 23.74 40.15 36.59
N ASP A 204 23.82 39.22 35.64
CA ASP A 204 22.75 38.88 34.70
C ASP A 204 21.86 37.74 35.22
N GLY A 205 22.14 37.22 36.42
CA GLY A 205 21.40 36.14 37.05
C GLY A 205 21.76 34.74 36.53
N ASN A 206 22.85 34.59 35.78
CA ASN A 206 23.38 33.28 35.40
C ASN A 206 24.28 32.71 36.50
N LEU A 207 24.44 31.39 36.56
CA LEU A 207 25.43 30.79 37.45
C LEU A 207 26.81 31.38 37.16
N LYS A 208 27.47 31.86 38.21
CA LYS A 208 28.80 32.46 38.11
C LYS A 208 29.76 31.48 37.45
N ARG A 209 30.48 32.01 36.46
CA ARG A 209 31.43 31.22 35.68
C ARG A 209 32.66 30.86 36.53
N VAL A 210 33.15 29.64 36.37
CA VAL A 210 34.31 29.08 37.07
C VAL A 210 35.21 28.33 36.08
N LEU A 211 36.48 28.11 36.44
CA LEU A 211 37.40 27.34 35.60
C LEU A 211 36.89 25.92 35.32
N ASP A 212 36.41 25.27 36.37
CA ASP A 212 36.04 23.86 36.45
C ASP A 212 35.02 23.66 37.60
N ASP A 213 34.22 22.58 37.61
CA ASP A 213 33.19 22.41 38.66
C ASP A 213 33.78 21.97 40.01
N ASN A 214 35.06 21.58 40.07
CA ASN A 214 35.82 21.36 41.29
C ASN A 214 35.68 22.52 42.30
N SER A 215 35.83 23.77 41.84
CA SER A 215 35.66 24.97 42.67
C SER A 215 34.24 25.14 43.24
N ASN A 216 33.25 24.46 42.66
CA ASN A 216 31.86 24.48 43.08
C ASN A 216 31.54 23.45 44.18
N SER A 217 32.51 22.62 44.58
CA SER A 217 32.35 21.56 45.59
C SER A 217 31.70 22.03 46.88
N ILE A 218 30.59 21.41 47.26
CA ILE A 218 30.01 21.54 48.61
C ILE A 218 30.97 20.90 49.61
N VAL A 219 31.27 21.62 50.69
CA VAL A 219 32.11 21.10 51.77
C VAL A 219 31.23 20.69 52.93
N ALA A 220 31.41 19.47 53.45
CA ALA A 220 30.77 19.01 54.68
C ALA A 220 31.80 18.88 55.81
N VAL A 221 31.50 19.46 56.97
CA VAL A 221 32.27 19.24 58.20
C VAL A 221 31.39 18.47 59.18
N VAL A 222 31.80 17.25 59.47
CA VAL A 222 31.08 16.31 60.34
C VAL A 222 31.72 16.36 61.72
N THR A 223 30.92 16.66 62.76
CA THR A 223 31.36 16.67 64.14
C THR A 223 30.65 15.57 64.94
N VAL A 224 31.41 14.66 65.53
CA VAL A 224 30.87 13.55 66.34
C VAL A 224 31.92 13.07 67.34
N ALA A 225 31.50 12.69 68.54
CA ALA A 225 32.39 12.26 69.63
C ALA A 225 33.57 13.23 69.91
N GLY A 226 33.35 14.53 69.72
CA GLY A 226 34.39 15.56 69.88
C GLY A 226 35.45 15.60 68.78
N LYS A 227 35.28 14.84 67.69
CA LYS A 227 36.12 14.87 66.49
C LYS A 227 35.46 15.66 65.38
N ARG A 228 36.26 16.33 64.56
CA ARG A 228 35.81 17.03 63.35
C ARG A 228 36.44 16.41 62.11
N ILE A 229 35.61 16.09 61.12
CA ILE A 229 36.02 15.48 59.85
C ILE A 229 35.65 16.43 58.73
N TYR A 230 36.63 16.84 57.93
CA TYR A 230 36.43 17.67 56.75
C TYR A 230 36.29 16.79 55.50
N LEU A 231 35.23 17.01 54.72
CA LEU A 231 34.92 16.31 53.47
C LEU A 231 34.64 17.36 52.38
N GLY A 232 35.62 17.63 51.53
CA GLY A 232 35.59 18.76 50.60
C GLY A 232 35.31 18.45 49.13
N GLY A 233 35.03 17.19 48.78
CA GLY A 233 35.01 16.75 47.37
C GLY A 233 36.31 17.16 46.67
N ASP A 234 36.16 17.88 45.57
CA ASP A 234 37.28 18.36 44.76
C ASP A 234 37.54 19.86 44.89
N LEU A 235 37.22 20.44 46.05
CA LEU A 235 37.43 21.85 46.31
C LEU A 235 38.88 22.28 45.99
N ASP A 236 39.03 23.21 45.06
CA ASP A 236 40.31 23.78 44.69
C ASP A 236 40.43 25.25 45.13
N ASN A 237 41.61 25.84 44.92
CA ASN A 237 41.83 27.26 45.14
C ASN A 237 41.88 28.10 43.84
N ALA A 238 41.36 27.59 42.71
CA ALA A 238 41.36 28.33 41.44
C ALA A 238 40.56 29.64 41.55
N GLU A 239 39.46 29.60 42.30
CA GLU A 239 38.58 30.74 42.58
C GLU A 239 38.75 31.29 44.01
N GLY A 240 39.82 30.91 44.72
CA GLY A 240 40.11 31.37 46.08
C GLY A 240 39.26 30.71 47.19
N ALA A 241 38.65 29.55 46.92
CA ALA A 241 37.73 28.92 47.86
C ALA A 241 38.42 28.41 49.13
N GLU A 242 39.62 27.83 49.01
CA GLU A 242 40.39 27.38 50.18
C GLU A 242 40.81 28.55 51.07
N ASP A 243 41.28 29.65 50.48
CA ASP A 243 41.66 30.87 51.23
C ASP A 243 40.47 31.46 52.00
N LYS A 244 39.27 31.42 51.40
CA LYS A 244 38.02 31.89 52.00
C LYS A 244 37.52 30.97 53.12
N LEU A 245 37.60 29.65 52.91
CA LEU A 245 36.95 28.67 53.77
C LEU A 245 37.84 28.19 54.91
N GLY A 246 39.17 28.12 54.71
CA GLY A 246 40.12 27.65 55.72
C GLY A 246 39.96 28.35 57.08
N PRO A 247 40.00 29.69 57.15
CA PRO A 247 39.84 30.43 58.40
C PRO A 247 38.48 30.21 59.08
N VAL A 248 37.43 29.95 58.31
CA VAL A 248 36.05 29.81 58.82
C VAL A 248 35.79 28.39 59.31
N ILE A 249 36.33 27.38 58.63
CA ILE A 249 36.23 25.98 59.04
C ILE A 249 37.11 25.73 60.27
N GLY A 250 38.35 26.21 60.23
CA GLY A 250 39.33 26.04 61.30
C GLY A 250 39.70 24.58 61.56
N LYS A 251 40.22 24.29 62.75
CA LYS A 251 40.84 23.00 63.06
C LYS A 251 39.92 21.79 62.87
N VAL A 252 40.39 20.77 62.17
CA VAL A 252 39.77 19.44 62.06
C VAL A 252 40.74 18.33 62.47
N ASP A 253 40.26 17.12 62.70
CA ASP A 253 41.08 15.98 63.10
C ASP A 253 41.43 15.08 61.90
N MET A 254 40.45 14.85 61.02
CA MET A 254 40.59 14.12 59.76
C MET A 254 40.21 15.03 58.59
N MET A 255 41.00 15.02 57.53
CA MET A 255 40.74 15.76 56.30
C MET A 255 40.72 14.80 55.11
N LYS A 256 39.60 14.72 54.37
CA LYS A 256 39.67 14.18 53.01
C LYS A 256 40.53 15.13 52.18
N TRP A 257 41.53 14.58 51.50
CA TRP A 257 42.34 15.35 50.56
C TRP A 257 41.45 15.86 49.44
N ASN A 258 41.45 17.18 49.20
CA ASN A 258 40.68 17.74 48.10
C ASN A 258 41.25 17.23 46.78
N HIS A 259 40.40 16.92 45.79
CA HIS A 259 40.82 16.58 44.43
C HIS A 259 41.85 15.43 44.39
N HIS A 260 41.57 14.43 45.23
CA HIS A 260 42.19 13.11 45.43
C HIS A 260 43.71 13.06 45.65
N TYR A 261 44.51 13.59 44.73
CA TYR A 261 45.98 13.69 44.82
C TYR A 261 46.52 15.08 44.46
N ASP A 262 45.69 16.02 44.01
CA ASP A 262 46.20 17.32 43.59
C ASP A 262 46.76 18.12 44.76
N ALA A 263 47.92 18.73 44.54
CA ALA A 263 48.56 19.68 45.46
C ALA A 263 49.09 20.91 44.71
N LYS A 264 48.67 21.09 43.45
CA LYS A 264 49.10 22.22 42.61
C LYS A 264 48.10 23.37 42.69
N ILE A 265 46.82 23.05 42.65
CA ILE A 265 45.72 24.02 42.71
C ILE A 265 44.93 23.83 44.01
N SER A 266 44.75 22.58 44.43
CA SER A 266 44.09 22.20 45.68
C SER A 266 45.10 21.96 46.80
N ASN A 267 44.62 21.91 48.04
CA ASN A 267 45.36 21.62 49.25
C ASN A 267 46.56 22.56 49.45
N THR A 268 46.31 23.86 49.31
CA THR A 268 47.29 24.90 49.59
C THR A 268 47.83 24.79 51.02
N ILE A 269 49.10 25.13 51.22
CA ILE A 269 49.72 25.04 52.57
C ILE A 269 48.97 25.91 53.58
N GLY A 270 48.47 27.09 53.17
CA GLY A 270 47.66 27.96 54.02
C GLY A 270 46.36 27.28 54.48
N PHE A 271 45.68 26.57 53.58
CA PHE A 271 44.48 25.80 53.93
C PHE A 271 44.77 24.67 54.90
N ILE A 272 45.84 23.90 54.64
CA ILE A 272 46.29 22.82 55.53
C ILE A 272 46.64 23.38 56.91
N ASP A 273 47.27 24.55 57.00
CA ASP A 273 47.59 25.19 58.27
C ASP A 273 46.34 25.63 59.04
N HIS A 274 45.33 26.18 58.36
CA HIS A 274 44.06 26.53 59.00
C HIS A 274 43.31 25.31 59.55
N LEU A 275 43.28 24.23 58.76
CA LEU A 275 42.62 22.98 59.14
C LEU A 275 43.43 22.16 60.15
N SER A 276 44.75 22.22 60.11
CA SER A 276 45.68 21.51 61.02
C SER A 276 45.27 20.06 61.34
N PRO A 277 44.98 19.21 60.32
CA PRO A 277 44.52 17.84 60.54
C PRO A 277 45.62 16.97 61.16
N SER A 278 45.21 15.96 61.93
CA SER A 278 46.13 14.90 62.40
C SER A 278 46.32 13.80 61.36
N MET A 279 45.33 13.63 60.47
CA MET A 279 45.35 12.64 59.41
C MET A 279 44.63 13.13 58.15
N VAL A 280 45.07 12.62 57.02
CA VAL A 280 44.54 12.88 55.69
C VAL A 280 44.13 11.55 55.04
N ILE A 281 42.96 11.54 54.41
CA ILE A 281 42.49 10.42 53.58
C ILE A 281 42.51 10.85 52.11
N GLN A 282 43.28 10.14 51.28
CA GLN A 282 43.29 10.29 49.83
C GLN A 282 42.39 9.25 49.19
N THR A 283 41.38 9.69 48.45
CA THR A 283 40.45 8.85 47.68
C THR A 283 41.03 8.46 46.32
N THR A 284 42.25 7.89 46.36
CA THR A 284 43.03 7.50 45.18
C THR A 284 44.17 6.56 45.57
N GLY A 285 44.59 5.69 44.65
CA GLY A 285 45.82 4.91 44.77
C GLY A 285 47.09 5.65 44.31
N GLY A 286 46.97 6.91 43.87
CA GLY A 286 48.07 7.76 43.44
C GLY A 286 48.67 8.60 44.57
N ASP A 287 49.98 8.84 44.52
CA ASP A 287 50.64 9.76 45.45
C ASP A 287 50.22 11.21 45.18
N ILE A 288 50.16 12.04 46.24
CA ILE A 288 50.00 13.51 46.13
C ILE A 288 50.96 14.04 45.07
N ASN A 289 50.52 14.86 44.11
CA ASN A 289 51.30 15.16 42.90
C ASN A 289 52.41 16.22 43.08
N LEU A 290 52.60 16.77 44.28
CA LEU A 290 53.64 17.77 44.59
C LEU A 290 54.58 17.32 45.72
N ALA A 291 55.87 17.21 45.42
CA ALA A 291 56.88 16.70 46.37
C ALA A 291 57.02 17.55 47.63
N SER A 292 57.02 18.89 47.49
CA SER A 292 57.15 19.80 48.62
C SER A 292 55.98 19.67 49.61
N THR A 293 54.78 19.34 49.13
CA THR A 293 53.61 19.13 49.98
C THR A 293 53.72 17.81 50.72
N ARG A 294 54.19 16.73 50.09
CA ARG A 294 54.46 15.46 50.76
C ARG A 294 55.48 15.63 51.90
N ASP A 295 56.58 16.34 51.64
CA ASP A 295 57.59 16.65 52.65
C ASP A 295 57.01 17.50 53.79
N TYR A 296 56.09 18.41 53.47
CA TYR A 296 55.41 19.25 54.45
C TYR A 296 54.55 18.43 55.42
N LEU A 297 53.70 17.55 54.89
CA LEU A 297 52.84 16.67 55.69
C LEU A 297 53.68 15.78 56.62
N GLN A 298 54.78 15.23 56.10
CA GLN A 298 55.72 14.44 56.90
C GLN A 298 56.35 15.26 58.03
N LYS A 299 56.79 16.49 57.76
CA LYS A 299 57.35 17.41 58.77
C LYS A 299 56.33 17.80 59.85
N LYS A 300 55.05 17.90 59.49
CA LYS A 300 53.94 18.18 60.42
C LYS A 300 53.43 16.92 61.14
N ASN A 301 53.99 15.75 60.86
CA ASN A 301 53.56 14.46 61.40
C ASN A 301 52.07 14.18 61.13
N ILE A 302 51.60 14.57 59.95
CA ILE A 302 50.24 14.31 59.48
C ILE A 302 50.24 12.94 58.79
N GLN A 303 49.40 12.04 59.27
CA GLN A 303 49.28 10.70 58.67
C GLN A 303 48.56 10.79 57.32
N VAL A 304 49.11 10.18 56.27
CA VAL A 304 48.46 10.08 54.95
C VAL A 304 48.02 8.65 54.71
N ILE A 305 46.75 8.44 54.39
CA ILE A 305 46.14 7.13 54.14
C ILE A 305 45.47 7.14 52.77
N HIS A 306 45.73 6.11 51.96
CA HIS A 306 45.04 5.91 50.70
C HIS A 306 43.79 5.04 50.90
N ALA A 307 42.63 5.56 50.54
CA ALA A 307 41.41 4.78 50.34
C ALA A 307 41.47 4.11 48.96
N SER A 308 42.37 3.13 48.85
CA SER A 308 42.59 2.34 47.64
C SER A 308 42.98 0.92 48.01
N SER A 309 42.35 -0.07 47.38
CA SER A 309 42.56 -1.48 47.70
C SER A 309 42.21 -2.37 46.53
N GLN A 310 42.91 -3.50 46.42
CA GLN A 310 42.58 -4.57 45.48
C GLN A 310 41.70 -5.65 46.12
N THR A 311 41.54 -5.66 47.44
CA THR A 311 40.89 -6.75 48.17
C THR A 311 39.73 -6.30 49.04
N GLN A 312 39.61 -5.02 49.38
CA GLN A 312 38.57 -4.51 50.28
C GLN A 312 37.75 -3.41 49.61
N ASP A 313 36.45 -3.40 49.86
CA ASP A 313 35.53 -2.41 49.28
C ASP A 313 35.68 -1.02 49.87
N ALA A 314 36.03 -0.89 51.14
CA ALA A 314 36.16 0.40 51.82
C ALA A 314 37.32 0.43 52.82
N THR A 315 37.89 1.62 53.00
CA THR A 315 38.71 1.98 54.16
C THR A 315 37.79 2.59 55.21
N VAL A 316 37.65 1.91 56.35
CA VAL A 316 36.63 2.20 57.36
C VAL A 316 37.27 2.63 58.67
N PHE A 317 36.73 3.68 59.28
CA PHE A 317 37.13 4.16 60.61
C PHE A 317 35.95 4.20 61.57
N ASP A 318 36.12 3.55 62.72
CA ASP A 318 35.31 3.80 63.92
C ASP A 318 35.71 5.15 64.53
N ILE A 319 34.72 5.97 64.87
CA ILE A 319 34.90 7.32 65.40
C ILE A 319 34.49 7.35 66.88
N SER A 320 35.43 7.73 67.74
CA SER A 320 35.21 7.87 69.18
C SER A 320 35.93 9.09 69.74
N ASP A 321 35.68 9.38 71.03
CA ASP A 321 36.39 10.41 71.79
C ASP A 321 37.92 10.17 71.83
N LYS A 322 38.33 8.89 71.76
CA LYS A 322 39.73 8.46 71.68
C LYS A 322 40.40 8.71 70.33
N GLY A 323 39.63 8.91 69.26
CA GLY A 323 40.17 9.09 67.90
C GLY A 323 39.53 8.15 66.88
N PHE A 324 40.26 7.95 65.78
CA PHE A 324 39.85 7.12 64.64
C PHE A 324 40.54 5.76 64.71
N THR A 325 39.76 4.68 64.71
CA THR A 325 40.30 3.30 64.68
C THR A 325 40.00 2.69 63.32
N ASN A 326 41.03 2.28 62.57
CA ASN A 326 40.85 1.62 61.28
C ASN A 326 40.30 0.20 61.50
N VAL A 327 39.09 -0.05 61.02
CA VAL A 327 38.34 -1.32 61.14
C VAL A 327 38.05 -1.93 59.77
N SER A 328 38.79 -1.53 58.73
CA SER A 328 38.59 -2.02 57.35
C SER A 328 38.67 -3.54 57.28
N GLY A 329 39.56 -4.16 58.08
CA GLY A 329 39.74 -5.61 58.17
C GLY A 329 38.54 -6.41 58.70
N ASP A 330 37.55 -5.73 59.30
CA ASP A 330 36.35 -6.37 59.83
C ASP A 330 35.30 -6.64 58.74
N PHE A 331 35.52 -6.11 57.53
CA PHE A 331 34.63 -6.26 56.37
C PHE A 331 35.14 -7.37 55.42
N PRO A 332 34.23 -8.07 54.71
CA PRO A 332 34.61 -9.15 53.81
C PRO A 332 35.47 -8.64 52.65
N ASN A 333 36.37 -9.50 52.17
CA ASN A 333 37.10 -9.20 50.94
C ASN A 333 36.17 -9.25 49.72
N ILE A 334 36.56 -8.54 48.66
CA ILE A 334 35.89 -8.53 47.36
C ILE A 334 35.77 -9.98 46.84
N PRO A 335 34.57 -10.44 46.48
CA PRO A 335 34.36 -11.81 46.01
C PRO A 335 35.01 -12.03 44.64
N THR A 336 35.51 -13.26 44.41
CA THR A 336 35.96 -13.71 43.09
C THR A 336 34.89 -14.60 42.46
N VAL A 337 34.53 -14.32 41.20
CA VAL A 337 33.54 -15.09 40.43
C VAL A 337 34.10 -15.55 39.08
N ASP A 338 33.44 -16.53 38.46
CA ASP A 338 33.77 -16.94 37.10
C ASP A 338 33.38 -15.86 36.09
N GLU A 339 34.34 -15.53 35.23
CA GLU A 339 34.11 -14.69 34.06
C GLU A 339 33.27 -15.44 33.04
N LYS A 340 32.25 -14.76 32.50
CA LYS A 340 31.38 -15.36 31.50
C LYS A 340 30.61 -14.32 30.70
N TRP A 341 30.30 -14.70 29.47
CA TRP A 341 29.22 -14.09 28.71
C TRP A 341 27.86 -14.43 29.33
N TYR A 342 26.95 -13.47 29.32
CA TYR A 342 25.56 -13.65 29.72
C TYR A 342 24.66 -12.72 28.90
N GLN A 343 23.37 -13.01 28.88
CA GLN A 343 22.37 -12.14 28.26
C GLN A 343 21.46 -11.54 29.32
N GLU A 344 21.16 -10.25 29.15
CA GLU A 344 20.21 -9.50 29.96
C GLU A 344 19.44 -8.56 29.03
N ASP A 345 18.10 -8.58 29.11
CA ASP A 345 17.21 -7.78 28.26
C ASP A 345 17.49 -7.86 26.75
N GLY A 346 17.91 -9.04 26.28
CA GLY A 346 18.23 -9.28 24.87
C GLY A 346 19.61 -8.78 24.42
N HIS A 347 20.40 -8.23 25.33
CA HIS A 347 21.76 -7.76 25.06
C HIS A 347 22.81 -8.73 25.60
N TRP A 348 23.88 -8.95 24.82
CA TRP A 348 25.06 -9.65 25.32
C TRP A 348 25.86 -8.75 26.24
N LYS A 349 26.19 -9.27 27.42
CA LYS A 349 27.05 -8.65 28.42
C LYS A 349 28.16 -9.62 28.83
N TYR A 350 29.22 -9.08 29.43
CA TYR A 350 30.31 -9.88 29.96
C TYR A 350 30.57 -9.55 31.43
N ARG A 351 30.75 -10.57 32.26
CA ARG A 351 31.05 -10.43 33.68
C ARG A 351 32.53 -10.68 33.92
N LEU A 352 33.17 -9.75 34.61
CA LEU A 352 34.58 -9.80 35.01
C LEU A 352 34.77 -10.61 36.30
N LYS A 353 36.03 -10.94 36.60
CA LYS A 353 36.43 -11.85 37.70
C LYS A 353 36.09 -11.34 39.10
N ASP A 354 35.99 -10.02 39.27
CA ASP A 354 35.58 -9.35 40.50
C ASP A 354 34.06 -9.06 40.55
N GLY A 355 33.30 -9.63 39.60
CA GLY A 355 31.85 -9.53 39.55
C GLY A 355 31.30 -8.34 38.77
N GLN A 356 32.17 -7.42 38.32
CA GLN A 356 31.78 -6.27 37.53
C GLN A 356 31.21 -6.65 36.16
N MET A 357 30.34 -5.81 35.60
CA MET A 357 30.03 -5.89 34.17
C MET A 357 31.11 -5.19 33.34
N ALA A 358 31.43 -5.74 32.17
CA ALA A 358 32.36 -5.13 31.24
C ALA A 358 31.78 -3.85 30.61
N ILE A 359 32.57 -2.77 30.63
CA ILE A 359 32.30 -1.53 29.90
C ILE A 359 33.52 -1.13 29.05
N GLY A 360 33.30 -0.29 28.04
CA GLY A 360 34.32 0.18 27.12
C GLY A 360 35.01 -0.96 26.38
N TRP A 361 36.29 -0.78 26.07
CA TRP A 361 37.10 -1.78 25.37
C TRP A 361 37.49 -2.95 26.27
N LYS A 362 37.27 -4.19 25.79
CA LYS A 362 37.74 -5.42 26.43
C LYS A 362 38.28 -6.43 25.45
N GLU A 363 39.41 -7.01 25.81
CA GLU A 363 39.94 -8.20 25.16
C GLU A 363 39.39 -9.44 25.87
N ILE A 364 38.66 -10.28 25.12
CA ILE A 364 38.05 -11.52 25.61
C ILE A 364 38.42 -12.62 24.63
N SER A 365 39.17 -13.62 25.12
CA SER A 365 39.61 -14.78 24.32
C SER A 365 40.33 -14.40 23.02
N GLY A 366 41.19 -13.37 23.05
CA GLY A 366 41.99 -12.92 21.92
C GLY A 366 41.26 -12.06 20.88
N ALA A 367 40.04 -11.60 21.19
CA ALA A 367 39.31 -10.64 20.37
C ALA A 367 38.89 -9.43 21.20
N THR A 368 38.88 -8.26 20.56
CA THR A 368 38.51 -6.99 21.20
C THR A 368 37.04 -6.68 20.95
N TYR A 369 36.31 -6.34 22.01
CA TYR A 369 34.89 -5.97 22.01
C TYR A 369 34.71 -4.59 22.66
N PHE A 370 33.64 -3.90 22.31
CA PHE A 370 33.24 -2.65 22.96
C PHE A 370 31.88 -2.82 23.64
N PHE A 371 31.78 -2.40 24.90
CA PHE A 371 30.54 -2.40 25.68
C PHE A 371 30.15 -0.96 26.02
N ASN A 372 28.87 -0.60 25.89
CA ASN A 372 28.40 0.72 26.31
C ASN A 372 28.31 0.83 27.84
N GLY A 373 27.92 2.00 28.35
CA GLY A 373 27.81 2.27 29.79
C GLY A 373 26.84 1.35 30.55
N LYS A 374 25.91 0.72 29.84
CA LYS A 374 24.99 -0.29 30.40
C LYS A 374 25.54 -1.72 30.37
N GLY A 375 26.81 -1.88 30.00
CA GLY A 375 27.48 -3.16 29.84
C GLY A 375 27.04 -3.97 28.62
N GLN A 376 26.37 -3.34 27.65
CA GLN A 376 25.86 -4.02 26.44
C GLN A 376 26.91 -4.02 25.33
N MET A 377 27.26 -5.21 24.85
CA MET A 377 28.18 -5.40 23.74
C MET A 377 27.64 -4.75 22.46
N GLN A 378 28.44 -3.90 21.82
CA GLN A 378 28.12 -3.30 20.53
C GLN A 378 28.49 -4.25 19.38
N SER A 379 27.63 -4.37 18.38
CA SER A 379 27.83 -5.25 17.22
C SER A 379 27.13 -4.74 15.96
N GLY A 380 27.69 -5.05 14.80
CA GLY A 380 27.13 -4.72 13.47
C GLY A 380 27.05 -3.22 13.20
N ARG A 381 27.96 -2.43 13.78
CA ARG A 381 27.88 -0.97 13.72
C ARG A 381 29.24 -0.29 13.88
N TRP A 382 29.28 0.97 13.45
CA TRP A 382 30.33 1.91 13.82
C TRP A 382 30.13 2.41 15.25
N VAL A 383 31.21 2.50 16.01
CA VAL A 383 31.30 3.23 17.28
C VAL A 383 32.36 4.32 17.16
N HIS A 384 32.07 5.46 17.76
CA HIS A 384 32.99 6.57 17.89
C HIS A 384 33.46 6.64 19.33
N VAL A 385 34.78 6.71 19.54
CA VAL A 385 35.36 6.75 20.88
C VAL A 385 36.46 7.79 20.90
N ASN A 386 36.48 8.63 21.95
CA ASN A 386 37.53 9.60 22.17
C ASN A 386 38.33 9.25 23.44
N ASP A 387 39.09 8.16 23.36
CA ASP A 387 39.88 7.56 24.43
C ASP A 387 41.41 7.67 24.20
N GLY A 388 41.80 8.49 23.23
CA GLY A 388 43.19 8.78 22.89
C GLY A 388 43.89 9.70 23.91
N TRP A 389 45.20 9.91 23.71
CA TRP A 389 46.01 10.77 24.60
C TRP A 389 45.88 12.27 24.29
N ASP A 390 45.42 12.63 23.09
CA ASP A 390 45.30 14.02 22.66
C ASP A 390 43.92 14.59 23.03
N PRO A 391 43.86 15.58 23.95
CA PRO A 391 42.62 16.22 24.36
C PRO A 391 41.94 17.04 23.25
N HIS A 392 42.63 17.29 22.14
CA HIS A 392 42.11 18.01 20.98
C HIS A 392 41.77 17.08 19.81
N SER A 393 41.88 15.75 20.00
CA SER A 393 41.45 14.77 19.00
C SER A 393 39.93 14.73 18.90
N ASP A 394 39.42 14.60 17.68
CA ASP A 394 37.99 14.35 17.44
C ASP A 394 37.56 12.93 17.86
N GLY A 395 38.52 12.04 18.12
CA GLY A 395 38.28 10.62 18.42
C GLY A 395 38.51 9.71 17.22
N ASP A 396 38.41 8.41 17.45
CA ASP A 396 38.59 7.37 16.43
C ASP A 396 37.27 6.62 16.19
N TRP A 397 37.09 6.16 14.94
CA TRP A 397 35.95 5.36 14.53
C TRP A 397 36.35 3.92 14.33
N TYR A 398 35.59 3.01 14.95
CA TYR A 398 35.82 1.57 14.93
C TYR A 398 34.56 0.86 14.44
N TYR A 399 34.72 -0.20 13.66
CA TYR A 399 33.59 -1.04 13.25
C TYR A 399 33.57 -2.32 14.08
N LEU A 400 32.44 -2.63 14.70
CA LEU A 400 32.22 -3.90 15.39
C LEU A 400 31.43 -4.80 14.44
N ASN A 401 31.98 -5.97 14.15
CA ASN A 401 31.32 -6.97 13.33
C ASN A 401 30.02 -7.45 13.99
N THR A 402 29.20 -8.23 13.27
CA THR A 402 27.91 -8.74 13.78
C THR A 402 28.07 -9.67 14.98
N ASP A 403 29.25 -10.29 15.16
CA ASP A 403 29.62 -11.07 16.34
C ASP A 403 30.23 -10.21 17.48
N GLY A 404 30.26 -8.89 17.32
CA GLY A 404 30.77 -7.92 18.28
C GLY A 404 32.29 -7.70 18.25
N LYS A 405 33.04 -8.50 17.48
CA LYS A 405 34.49 -8.34 17.40
C LYS A 405 34.85 -7.08 16.63
N MET A 406 35.82 -6.32 17.12
CA MET A 406 36.38 -5.17 16.42
C MET A 406 37.02 -5.61 15.10
N HIS A 407 36.65 -4.93 14.02
CA HIS A 407 37.29 -5.09 12.72
C HIS A 407 38.68 -4.44 12.75
N ILE A 408 39.69 -5.15 12.26
CA ILE A 408 41.09 -4.67 12.26
C ILE A 408 41.73 -4.86 10.89
N GLY A 409 42.45 -3.84 10.43
CA GLY A 409 43.37 -3.92 9.29
C GLY A 409 42.74 -4.03 7.89
N GLY A 410 43.24 -3.20 6.98
CA GLY A 410 43.03 -3.35 5.54
C GLY A 410 41.78 -2.64 5.00
N TRP A 411 41.50 -2.94 3.73
CA TRP A 411 40.36 -2.40 3.01
C TRP A 411 39.06 -3.07 3.47
N PHE A 412 38.08 -2.26 3.85
CA PHE A 412 36.78 -2.71 4.35
C PHE A 412 35.66 -2.12 3.48
N TYR A 413 34.90 -2.99 2.81
CA TYR A 413 33.75 -2.57 1.99
C TYR A 413 32.46 -2.66 2.80
N HIS A 414 31.78 -1.53 2.96
CA HIS A 414 30.54 -1.43 3.74
C HIS A 414 29.71 -0.25 3.23
N ASP A 415 28.37 -0.32 3.31
CA ASP A 415 27.46 0.75 2.86
C ASP A 415 27.77 1.30 1.45
N ASN A 416 28.03 0.39 0.51
CA ASN A 416 28.40 0.69 -0.88
C ASN A 416 29.66 1.57 -1.05
N THR A 417 30.53 1.64 -0.05
CA THR A 417 31.77 2.42 -0.12
C THR A 417 32.95 1.70 0.53
N TRP A 418 34.16 2.16 0.21
CA TRP A 418 35.39 1.61 0.76
C TRP A 418 35.89 2.46 1.91
N TYR A 419 36.30 1.78 2.97
CA TYR A 419 36.98 2.30 4.14
C TYR A 419 38.36 1.67 4.24
N TYR A 420 39.29 2.33 4.93
CA TYR A 420 40.55 1.72 5.30
C TYR A 420 40.69 1.66 6.81
N ILE A 421 40.77 0.44 7.34
CA ILE A 421 40.88 0.15 8.76
C ILE A 421 42.36 -0.08 9.09
N GLN A 422 42.85 0.60 10.10
CA GLN A 422 44.22 0.46 10.56
C GLN A 422 44.39 -0.82 11.39
N SER A 423 45.63 -1.23 11.66
CA SER A 423 45.92 -2.43 12.47
C SER A 423 45.41 -2.31 13.92
N ASN A 424 45.26 -1.09 14.43
CA ASN A 424 44.64 -0.80 15.74
C ASN A 424 43.11 -0.74 15.69
N GLY A 425 42.48 -0.98 14.53
CA GLY A 425 41.02 -0.93 14.34
C GLY A 425 40.45 0.44 13.98
N ALA A 426 41.21 1.52 14.14
CA ALA A 426 40.75 2.86 13.80
C ALA A 426 40.66 3.05 12.28
N ARG A 427 39.56 3.60 11.80
CA ARG A 427 39.41 3.94 10.38
C ARG A 427 40.16 5.23 10.01
N ARG A 428 40.73 5.29 8.80
CA ARG A 428 41.22 6.52 8.17
C ARG A 428 40.08 7.46 7.77
N TYR A 429 40.13 8.73 8.16
CA TYR A 429 39.10 9.72 7.80
C TYR A 429 39.66 11.14 7.71
N ASN A 430 39.00 11.98 6.91
CA ASN A 430 39.34 13.39 6.67
C ASN A 430 40.80 13.64 6.25
N GLU A 431 41.41 12.71 5.51
CA GLU A 431 42.83 12.76 5.20
C GLU A 431 43.19 12.17 3.84
N LEU A 432 44.36 12.58 3.35
CA LEU A 432 45.05 11.95 2.22
C LEU A 432 46.06 10.94 2.78
N ALA A 433 45.74 9.66 2.72
CA ALA A 433 46.57 8.59 3.27
C ALA A 433 47.36 7.85 2.17
N GLU A 434 48.57 7.41 2.51
CA GLU A 434 49.38 6.55 1.65
C GLU A 434 49.26 5.09 2.10
N ILE A 435 48.76 4.23 1.22
CA ILE A 435 48.45 2.82 1.49
C ILE A 435 49.07 2.00 0.35
N GLY A 436 49.99 1.09 0.68
CA GLY A 436 50.64 0.24 -0.33
C GLY A 436 51.39 1.02 -1.43
N GLY A 437 51.93 2.20 -1.12
CA GLY A 437 52.66 3.07 -2.05
C GLY A 437 51.79 3.95 -2.96
N GLN A 438 50.46 3.89 -2.79
CA GLN A 438 49.51 4.74 -3.52
C GLN A 438 48.78 5.67 -2.55
N LYS A 439 48.39 6.85 -3.02
CA LYS A 439 47.65 7.84 -2.21
C LYS A 439 46.15 7.76 -2.45
N TYR A 440 45.39 7.80 -1.38
CA TYR A 440 43.93 7.71 -1.33
C TYR A 440 43.39 8.86 -0.47
N LEU A 441 42.24 9.40 -0.85
CA LEU A 441 41.59 10.47 -0.09
C LEU A 441 40.34 9.93 0.61
N PHE A 442 40.20 10.22 1.89
CA PHE A 442 39.03 9.84 2.71
C PHE A 442 38.28 11.09 3.17
N ASP A 443 36.95 11.08 3.07
CA ASP A 443 36.11 12.17 3.57
C ASP A 443 35.98 12.17 5.10
N LYS A 444 35.24 13.15 5.66
CA LYS A 444 35.01 13.28 7.11
C LYS A 444 34.34 12.05 7.75
N ASP A 445 33.62 11.27 6.94
CA ASP A 445 32.94 10.05 7.37
C ASP A 445 33.78 8.81 7.01
N GLY A 446 35.05 9.00 6.65
CA GLY A 446 36.04 7.99 6.31
C GLY A 446 35.83 7.27 4.99
N LYS A 447 34.90 7.73 4.14
CA LYS A 447 34.62 7.10 2.85
C LYS A 447 35.72 7.44 1.86
N MET A 448 36.23 6.44 1.15
CA MET A 448 37.22 6.62 0.10
C MET A 448 36.61 7.38 -1.08
N LEU A 449 37.26 8.48 -1.49
CA LEU A 449 36.83 9.33 -2.58
C LEU A 449 37.48 8.93 -3.91
N THR A 450 36.73 9.10 -4.99
CA THR A 450 37.16 8.86 -6.38
C THR A 450 36.87 10.09 -7.24
N GLY A 451 37.43 10.15 -8.46
CA GLY A 451 37.22 11.25 -9.39
C GLY A 451 38.02 12.51 -9.02
N LEU A 452 37.61 13.66 -9.56
CA LEU A 452 38.24 14.95 -9.29
C LEU A 452 37.84 15.45 -7.89
N GLN A 453 38.84 15.66 -7.04
CA GLN A 453 38.66 16.13 -5.67
C GLN A 453 39.52 17.36 -5.41
N VAL A 454 39.06 18.22 -4.50
CA VAL A 454 39.84 19.36 -4.00
C VAL A 454 40.15 19.11 -2.54
N PHE A 455 41.44 18.94 -2.22
CA PHE A 455 41.90 18.72 -0.86
C PHE A 455 42.94 19.78 -0.50
N LYS A 456 42.68 20.54 0.58
CA LYS A 456 43.53 21.66 1.03
C LYS A 456 43.89 22.65 -0.10
N GLY A 457 42.92 22.93 -0.98
CA GLY A 457 43.08 23.84 -2.13
C GLY A 457 43.78 23.26 -3.36
N LYS A 458 44.30 22.03 -3.30
CA LYS A 458 44.90 21.35 -4.45
C LYS A 458 43.86 20.47 -5.16
N LYS A 459 43.73 20.62 -6.48
CA LYS A 459 42.96 19.71 -7.34
C LYS A 459 43.74 18.41 -7.54
N MET A 460 43.07 17.27 -7.37
CA MET A 460 43.65 15.93 -7.44
C MET A 460 42.65 14.98 -8.10
N LEU A 461 43.11 14.16 -9.05
CA LEU A 461 42.27 13.16 -9.72
C LEU A 461 42.54 11.77 -9.16
N PHE A 462 41.51 11.10 -8.66
CA PHE A 462 41.57 9.73 -8.14
C PHE A 462 40.85 8.77 -9.09
N ALA A 463 41.44 7.62 -9.39
CA ALA A 463 40.81 6.59 -10.23
C ALA A 463 39.58 5.96 -9.56
N SER A 464 38.84 5.12 -10.29
CA SER A 464 37.77 4.30 -9.72
C SER A 464 38.25 3.34 -8.61
N SER A 465 39.53 2.98 -8.62
CA SER A 465 40.19 2.24 -7.54
C SER A 465 40.52 3.10 -6.31
N GLY A 466 40.29 4.42 -6.37
CA GLY A 466 40.64 5.39 -5.33
C GLY A 466 42.09 5.87 -5.34
N ALA A 467 42.96 5.32 -6.20
CA ALA A 467 44.36 5.72 -6.27
C ALA A 467 44.57 7.04 -7.02
N LEU A 468 45.38 7.94 -6.44
CA LEU A 468 45.79 9.21 -7.03
C LEU A 468 46.53 9.02 -8.38
N GLN A 469 46.13 9.77 -9.39
CA GLN A 469 46.74 9.76 -10.73
C GLN A 469 47.92 10.75 -10.87
N THR A 470 48.85 10.47 -11.80
CA THR A 470 50.03 11.31 -12.08
C THR A 470 49.77 12.41 -13.13
N GLU A 471 50.41 13.57 -12.93
CA GLU A 471 50.37 14.74 -13.84
C GLU A 471 51.18 14.47 -15.14
N GLY A 472 50.79 15.09 -16.26
CA GLY A 472 51.45 15.05 -17.58
C GLY A 472 51.54 16.43 -18.23
N THR A 473 51.92 16.51 -19.51
CA THR A 473 52.16 17.79 -20.19
C THR A 473 50.87 18.54 -20.46
N ALA A 474 50.76 19.77 -19.94
CA ALA A 474 49.57 20.60 -20.06
C ALA A 474 49.09 20.80 -21.52
N SER A 475 47.77 20.81 -21.69
CA SER A 475 47.04 21.06 -22.95
C SER A 475 47.45 20.17 -24.13
N SER A 476 47.74 18.90 -23.88
CA SER A 476 48.28 18.00 -24.91
C SER A 476 47.51 16.67 -25.04
N TRP A 477 47.41 16.18 -26.28
CA TRP A 477 46.99 14.81 -26.55
C TRP A 477 48.18 13.87 -26.37
N GLN A 478 47.97 12.76 -25.67
CA GLN A 478 48.97 11.73 -25.51
C GLN A 478 48.38 10.37 -25.85
N LYS A 479 49.07 9.62 -26.73
CA LYS A 479 48.73 8.23 -27.03
C LYS A 479 49.61 7.31 -26.19
N LEU A 480 49.00 6.43 -25.41
CA LEU A 480 49.67 5.38 -24.64
C LEU A 480 49.09 4.02 -25.07
N GLY A 481 49.88 3.22 -25.78
CA GLY A 481 49.40 1.97 -26.40
C GLY A 481 48.31 2.25 -27.45
N SER A 482 47.15 1.62 -27.31
CA SER A 482 45.96 1.85 -28.15
C SER A 482 45.12 3.05 -27.71
N ASN A 483 45.38 3.61 -26.51
CA ASN A 483 44.47 4.53 -25.85
C ASN A 483 44.95 5.98 -25.98
N TRP A 484 44.00 6.89 -26.16
CA TRP A 484 44.24 8.33 -26.23
C TRP A 484 43.82 9.01 -24.93
N TYR A 485 44.62 9.96 -24.47
CA TYR A 485 44.39 10.78 -23.29
C TYR A 485 44.54 12.25 -23.69
N TYR A 486 43.84 13.14 -22.98
CA TYR A 486 44.08 14.57 -23.07
C TYR A 486 44.45 15.11 -21.69
N TYR A 487 45.51 15.91 -21.63
CA TYR A 487 45.93 16.59 -20.41
C TYR A 487 45.49 18.05 -20.47
N ASP A 488 44.82 18.53 -19.43
CA ASP A 488 44.24 19.87 -19.35
C ASP A 488 45.29 20.96 -19.12
N GLU A 489 44.86 22.21 -18.90
CA GLU A 489 45.74 23.35 -18.71
C GLU A 489 46.69 23.21 -17.50
N ASP A 490 46.29 22.40 -16.51
CA ASP A 490 47.05 22.14 -15.28
C ASP A 490 47.94 20.88 -15.40
N GLY A 491 47.95 20.22 -16.58
CA GLY A 491 48.67 18.97 -16.77
C GLY A 491 47.99 17.77 -16.12
N LEU A 492 46.69 17.84 -15.81
CA LEU A 492 45.91 16.72 -15.29
C LEU A 492 45.20 16.01 -16.43
N ARG A 493 45.06 14.68 -16.34
CA ARG A 493 44.23 13.95 -17.30
C ARG A 493 42.81 14.46 -17.24
N THR A 494 42.29 14.87 -18.39
CA THR A 494 40.89 15.21 -18.58
C THR A 494 40.07 13.93 -18.44
N VAL A 495 39.02 14.01 -17.62
CA VAL A 495 37.95 13.02 -17.49
C VAL A 495 36.63 13.72 -17.82
N GLY A 496 35.64 12.97 -18.28
CA GLY A 496 34.36 13.54 -18.68
C GLY A 496 34.39 14.21 -20.05
N LEU A 497 33.38 15.05 -20.32
CA LEU A 497 33.24 15.79 -21.57
C LEU A 497 34.18 16.99 -21.61
N LYS A 498 34.97 17.13 -22.69
CA LYS A 498 35.80 18.31 -22.92
C LYS A 498 35.71 18.73 -24.39
N LYS A 499 35.55 20.04 -24.59
CA LYS A 499 35.63 20.66 -25.90
C LYS A 499 37.09 21.01 -26.20
N ILE A 500 37.64 20.42 -27.25
CA ILE A 500 39.03 20.60 -27.69
C ILE A 500 39.00 21.01 -29.16
N ASN A 501 39.55 22.19 -29.48
CA ASN A 501 39.57 22.74 -30.84
C ASN A 501 38.21 22.75 -31.54
N GLY A 502 37.14 23.05 -30.80
CA GLY A 502 35.78 23.15 -31.35
C GLY A 502 34.98 21.85 -31.37
N LEU A 503 35.61 20.69 -31.14
CA LEU A 503 34.97 19.38 -31.10
C LEU A 503 34.84 18.89 -29.66
N THR A 504 33.74 18.20 -29.34
CA THR A 504 33.51 17.62 -28.02
C THR A 504 33.99 16.17 -28.00
N TYR A 505 34.75 15.81 -26.98
CA TYR A 505 35.28 14.46 -26.72
C TYR A 505 34.83 14.01 -25.33
N TYR A 506 34.77 12.70 -25.10
CA TYR A 506 34.53 12.11 -23.78
C TYR A 506 35.70 11.23 -23.37
N PHE A 507 36.16 11.41 -22.15
CA PHE A 507 37.20 10.61 -21.52
C PHE A 507 36.60 9.86 -20.33
N ASP A 508 36.86 8.55 -20.22
CA ASP A 508 36.38 7.76 -19.08
C ASP A 508 37.10 8.18 -17.77
N ASN A 509 36.74 7.52 -16.67
CA ASN A 509 37.33 7.81 -15.36
C ASN A 509 38.84 7.49 -15.26
N ASN A 510 39.42 6.81 -16.24
CA ASN A 510 40.87 6.58 -16.35
C ASN A 510 41.55 7.61 -17.27
N GLY A 511 40.77 8.52 -17.87
CA GLY A 511 41.21 9.51 -18.84
C GLY A 511 41.31 8.99 -20.27
N ILE A 512 40.75 7.80 -20.57
CA ILE A 512 40.81 7.21 -21.91
C ILE A 512 39.68 7.80 -22.76
N MET A 513 40.04 8.36 -23.92
CA MET A 513 39.10 8.88 -24.91
C MET A 513 38.22 7.75 -25.45
N GLN A 514 36.90 7.94 -25.39
CA GLN A 514 35.92 6.97 -25.84
C GLN A 514 35.56 7.15 -27.32
N THR A 515 35.16 6.05 -27.95
CA THR A 515 34.64 5.98 -29.33
C THR A 515 33.45 5.03 -29.36
N GLY A 516 32.52 5.20 -30.31
CA GLY A 516 31.25 4.48 -30.35
C GLY A 516 30.26 5.00 -29.31
N TRP A 517 29.36 4.13 -28.86
CA TRP A 517 28.37 4.46 -27.83
C TRP A 517 29.01 4.57 -26.43
N ALA A 518 28.71 5.65 -25.72
CA ALA A 518 29.08 5.82 -24.32
C ALA A 518 27.87 6.32 -23.51
N MET A 519 27.70 5.76 -22.31
CA MET A 519 26.67 6.19 -21.36
C MET A 519 27.25 7.25 -20.43
N ILE A 520 26.75 8.48 -20.50
CA ILE A 520 27.25 9.64 -19.76
C ILE A 520 26.08 10.25 -18.99
N GLU A 521 26.20 10.32 -17.66
CA GLU A 521 25.18 10.92 -16.78
C GLU A 521 23.75 10.39 -16.99
N GLY A 522 23.62 9.11 -17.35
CA GLY A 522 22.33 8.45 -17.62
C GLY A 522 21.81 8.57 -19.05
N HIS A 523 22.59 9.19 -19.95
CA HIS A 523 22.24 9.40 -21.35
C HIS A 523 23.23 8.68 -22.27
N TRP A 524 22.73 8.13 -23.39
CA TRP A 524 23.60 7.58 -24.43
C TRP A 524 24.08 8.68 -25.37
N ASN A 525 25.37 8.72 -25.64
CA ASN A 525 26.00 9.58 -26.64
C ASN A 525 26.81 8.72 -27.62
N TYR A 526 27.04 9.22 -28.83
CA TYR A 526 27.85 8.51 -29.82
C TYR A 526 29.07 9.33 -30.22
N PHE A 527 30.24 8.70 -30.19
CA PHE A 527 31.52 9.30 -30.57
C PHE A 527 32.05 8.62 -31.82
N ALA A 528 32.46 9.41 -32.81
CA ALA A 528 33.09 8.88 -34.02
C ALA A 528 34.40 8.12 -33.68
N SER A 529 34.95 7.39 -34.64
CA SER A 529 36.26 6.73 -34.47
C SER A 529 37.41 7.70 -34.17
N SER A 530 37.25 8.99 -34.47
CA SER A 530 38.17 10.07 -34.08
C SER A 530 38.00 10.55 -32.64
N GLY A 531 36.98 10.05 -31.92
CA GLY A 531 36.57 10.51 -30.58
C GLY A 531 35.65 11.73 -30.57
N ALA A 532 35.36 12.34 -31.72
CA ALA A 532 34.47 13.50 -31.80
C ALA A 532 33.00 13.08 -31.63
N MET A 533 32.29 13.73 -30.72
CA MET A 533 30.86 13.52 -30.48
C MET A 533 30.03 13.81 -31.73
N LYS A 534 29.07 12.93 -32.04
CA LYS A 534 28.08 13.12 -33.10
C LYS A 534 26.82 13.80 -32.57
N THR A 535 26.13 14.49 -33.46
CA THR A 535 24.77 15.03 -33.26
C THR A 535 23.94 14.72 -34.52
N GLY A 536 22.61 14.80 -34.42
CA GLY A 536 21.67 14.51 -35.49
C GLY A 536 21.52 13.01 -35.77
N TRP A 537 21.09 12.69 -37.00
CA TRP A 537 20.92 11.30 -37.45
C TRP A 537 22.26 10.58 -37.57
N ILE A 538 22.35 9.41 -36.93
CA ILE A 538 23.47 8.50 -37.08
C ILE A 538 22.95 7.11 -37.44
N LYS A 539 23.70 6.40 -38.30
CA LYS A 539 23.45 5.00 -38.62
C LYS A 539 24.57 4.16 -38.02
N ASP A 540 24.21 3.25 -37.14
CA ASP A 540 25.12 2.27 -36.54
C ASP A 540 24.66 0.86 -36.92
N GLY A 541 25.50 0.16 -37.69
CA GLY A 541 25.07 -1.03 -38.44
C GLY A 541 23.89 -0.74 -39.38
N ASP A 542 22.79 -1.47 -39.19
CA ASP A 542 21.55 -1.29 -39.95
C ASP A 542 20.48 -0.45 -39.22
N THR A 543 20.81 0.10 -38.06
CA THR A 543 19.85 0.82 -37.21
C THR A 543 20.13 2.32 -37.21
N TRP A 544 19.05 3.12 -37.31
CA TRP A 544 19.11 4.57 -37.22
C TRP A 544 18.78 5.05 -35.81
N TYR A 545 19.51 6.06 -35.36
CA TYR A 545 19.33 6.76 -34.10
C TYR A 545 19.41 8.26 -34.34
N TYR A 546 18.87 9.04 -33.41
CA TYR A 546 18.97 10.49 -33.45
C TYR A 546 19.57 11.01 -32.15
N LEU A 547 20.59 11.85 -32.27
CA LEU A 547 21.24 12.54 -31.16
C LEU A 547 20.83 14.01 -31.21
N ASP A 548 20.45 14.59 -30.09
CA ASP A 548 20.09 16.00 -30.02
C ASP A 548 21.32 16.93 -30.18
N LYS A 549 21.11 18.25 -29.99
CA LYS A 549 22.16 19.26 -30.11
C LYS A 549 23.28 19.10 -29.06
N ASP A 550 22.98 18.47 -27.93
CA ASP A 550 23.91 18.21 -26.84
C ASP A 550 24.53 16.79 -26.96
N GLY A 551 24.17 16.06 -28.03
CA GLY A 551 24.68 14.75 -28.39
C GLY A 551 23.97 13.60 -27.67
N VAL A 552 22.86 13.87 -26.97
CA VAL A 552 22.09 12.88 -26.24
C VAL A 552 21.17 12.14 -27.19
N MET A 553 21.18 10.81 -27.12
CA MET A 553 20.30 9.94 -27.88
C MET A 553 18.85 10.12 -27.44
N LEU A 554 18.00 10.50 -28.39
CA LEU A 554 16.58 10.64 -28.15
C LEU A 554 15.87 9.29 -28.15
N THR A 555 14.79 9.21 -27.38
CA THR A 555 13.84 8.10 -27.33
C THR A 555 12.41 8.65 -27.37
N GLY A 556 11.41 7.79 -27.58
CA GLY A 556 10.01 8.18 -27.69
C GLY A 556 9.63 8.80 -29.03
N LEU A 557 8.47 9.44 -29.07
CA LEU A 557 7.95 10.14 -30.25
C LEU A 557 8.66 11.51 -30.37
N GLN A 558 9.32 11.74 -31.50
CA GLN A 558 10.15 12.92 -31.75
C GLN A 558 9.72 13.59 -33.05
N GLU A 559 9.58 14.91 -33.02
CA GLU A 559 9.39 15.73 -34.22
C GLU A 559 10.72 16.34 -34.64
N ILE A 560 11.24 15.90 -35.79
CA ILE A 560 12.54 16.31 -36.32
C ILE A 560 12.30 16.90 -37.71
N ASP A 561 12.64 18.18 -37.88
CA ASP A 561 12.42 18.94 -39.11
C ASP A 561 10.98 18.84 -39.66
N GLY A 562 10.00 18.92 -38.75
CA GLY A 562 8.57 18.85 -39.07
C GLY A 562 8.03 17.45 -39.42
N THR A 563 8.85 16.40 -39.26
CA THR A 563 8.44 15.00 -39.45
C THR A 563 8.47 14.25 -38.12
N ARG A 564 7.40 13.51 -37.80
CA ARG A 564 7.31 12.70 -36.58
C ARG A 564 7.95 11.32 -36.78
N TYR A 565 8.82 10.92 -35.86
CA TYR A 565 9.51 9.62 -35.80
C TYR A 565 9.31 9.01 -34.42
N TYR A 566 9.42 7.69 -34.31
CA TYR A 566 9.44 7.03 -33.00
C TYR A 566 10.75 6.28 -32.83
N LEU A 567 11.50 6.65 -31.80
CA LEU A 567 12.71 5.99 -31.35
C LEU A 567 12.34 5.12 -30.15
N ASN A 568 12.56 3.81 -30.22
CA ASN A 568 12.16 2.93 -29.11
C ASN A 568 13.02 3.19 -27.85
N ALA A 569 12.83 2.40 -26.79
CA ALA A 569 13.59 2.55 -25.55
C ALA A 569 15.12 2.36 -25.71
N SER A 570 15.58 1.66 -26.76
CA SER A 570 17.00 1.57 -27.10
C SER A 570 17.48 2.69 -28.03
N GLY A 571 16.63 3.67 -28.35
CA GLY A 571 16.88 4.75 -29.30
C GLY A 571 16.77 4.35 -30.77
N ALA A 572 16.45 3.09 -31.06
CA ALA A 572 16.35 2.59 -32.43
C ALA A 572 15.08 3.12 -33.09
N MET A 573 15.25 3.77 -34.24
CA MET A 573 14.14 4.29 -35.05
C MET A 573 13.24 3.15 -35.54
N GLN A 574 11.95 3.25 -35.23
CA GLN A 574 10.95 2.27 -35.62
C GLN A 574 10.46 2.51 -37.05
N THR A 575 10.13 1.40 -37.71
CA THR A 575 9.47 1.35 -39.02
C THR A 575 8.37 0.30 -38.95
N GLY A 576 7.33 0.43 -39.79
CA GLY A 576 6.13 -0.41 -39.72
C GLY A 576 5.25 -0.10 -38.51
N TRP A 577 4.50 -1.10 -38.05
CA TRP A 577 3.59 -0.97 -36.91
C TRP A 577 4.34 -0.91 -35.57
N ALA A 578 3.99 0.07 -34.73
CA ALA A 578 4.48 0.16 -33.36
C ALA A 578 3.34 0.47 -32.39
N MET A 579 3.32 -0.22 -31.25
CA MET A 579 2.40 0.05 -30.14
C MET A 579 3.03 1.09 -29.22
N ILE A 580 2.40 2.25 -29.07
CA ILE A 580 2.87 3.38 -28.26
C ILE A 580 1.73 3.77 -27.32
N GLU A 581 1.98 3.73 -26.00
CA GLU A 581 1.01 4.10 -24.96
C GLU A 581 -0.37 3.41 -25.10
N GLY A 582 -0.39 2.16 -25.57
CA GLY A 582 -1.62 1.38 -25.78
C GLY A 582 -2.31 1.60 -27.12
N HIS A 583 -1.73 2.41 -28.01
CA HIS A 583 -2.25 2.73 -29.33
C HIS A 583 -1.31 2.28 -30.45
N TRP A 584 -1.86 1.65 -31.50
CA TRP A 584 -1.10 1.30 -32.69
C TRP A 584 -0.86 2.53 -33.57
N ASN A 585 0.39 2.72 -34.00
CA ASN A 585 0.84 3.74 -34.94
C ASN A 585 1.61 3.05 -36.07
N TYR A 586 1.74 3.72 -37.23
CA TYR A 586 2.50 3.18 -38.36
C TYR A 586 3.57 4.17 -38.85
N PHE A 587 4.79 3.66 -39.04
CA PHE A 587 5.94 4.42 -39.51
C PHE A 587 6.41 3.88 -40.87
N ALA A 588 6.69 4.77 -41.82
CA ALA A 588 7.21 4.40 -43.13
C ALA A 588 8.61 3.75 -43.01
N SER A 589 9.14 3.19 -44.10
CA SER A 589 10.53 2.68 -44.12
C SER A 589 11.58 3.76 -43.86
N SER A 590 11.26 5.04 -44.09
CA SER A 590 12.08 6.19 -43.68
C SER A 590 11.96 6.54 -42.20
N GLY A 591 11.09 5.86 -41.44
CA GLY A 591 10.75 6.17 -40.05
C GLY A 591 9.69 7.25 -39.87
N ALA A 592 9.24 7.91 -40.93
CA ALA A 592 8.23 8.96 -40.85
C ALA A 592 6.85 8.38 -40.48
N MET A 593 6.22 8.91 -39.43
CA MET A 593 4.88 8.51 -38.99
C MET A 593 3.83 8.82 -40.05
N LYS A 594 2.93 7.88 -40.30
CA LYS A 594 1.80 8.04 -41.21
C LYS A 594 0.55 8.52 -40.46
N THR A 595 -0.31 9.21 -41.19
CA THR A 595 -1.68 9.56 -40.80
C THR A 595 -2.61 9.27 -41.98
N GLY A 596 -3.92 9.19 -41.72
CA GLY A 596 -4.94 8.86 -42.72
C GLY A 596 -4.92 7.39 -43.13
N TRP A 597 -5.42 7.11 -44.33
CA TRP A 597 -5.47 5.77 -44.89
C TRP A 597 -4.07 5.24 -45.20
N ILE A 598 -3.77 4.05 -44.67
CA ILE A 598 -2.58 3.29 -45.01
C ILE A 598 -2.98 1.89 -45.47
N LYS A 599 -2.26 1.39 -46.47
CA LYS A 599 -2.36 0.00 -46.92
C LYS A 599 -1.09 -0.71 -46.51
N ASP A 600 -1.21 -1.63 -45.56
CA ASP A 600 -0.14 -2.54 -45.19
C ASP A 600 -0.45 -3.91 -45.79
N LYS A 601 0.39 -4.34 -46.74
CA LYS A 601 0.16 -5.50 -47.62
C LYS A 601 -1.20 -5.37 -48.36
N ASP A 602 -2.18 -6.21 -48.02
CA ASP A 602 -3.50 -6.26 -48.64
C ASP A 602 -4.63 -5.72 -47.75
N THR A 603 -4.30 -5.17 -46.59
CA THR A 603 -5.28 -4.68 -45.61
C THR A 603 -5.19 -3.16 -45.47
N TRP A 604 -6.34 -2.51 -45.46
CA TRP A 604 -6.45 -1.07 -45.21
C TRP A 604 -6.70 -0.79 -43.73
N TYR A 605 -6.06 0.27 -43.24
CA TYR A 605 -6.20 0.79 -41.90
C TYR A 605 -6.30 2.30 -41.98
N TYR A 606 -6.88 2.92 -40.95
CA TYR A 606 -6.95 4.38 -40.85
C TYR A 606 -6.29 4.85 -39.56
N LEU A 607 -5.38 5.80 -39.70
CA LEU A 607 -4.71 6.47 -38.59
C LEU A 607 -5.29 7.89 -38.48
N ASP A 608 -5.61 8.34 -37.27
CA ASP A 608 -6.10 9.70 -37.07
C ASP A 608 -4.99 10.76 -37.27
N LYS A 609 -5.31 12.03 -36.99
CA LYS A 609 -4.35 13.15 -37.09
C LYS A 609 -3.15 12.99 -36.16
N ASP A 610 -3.33 12.29 -35.05
CA ASP A 610 -2.30 12.06 -34.05
C ASP A 610 -1.47 10.80 -34.37
N GLY A 611 -1.88 10.01 -35.37
CA GLY A 611 -1.20 8.80 -35.85
C GLY A 611 -1.79 7.51 -35.28
N ILE A 612 -2.85 7.61 -34.48
CA ILE A 612 -3.46 6.48 -33.78
C ILE A 612 -4.38 5.71 -34.71
N MET A 613 -4.20 4.40 -34.76
CA MET A 613 -5.05 3.50 -35.52
C MET A 613 -6.46 3.44 -34.93
N LEU A 614 -7.45 3.78 -35.75
CA LEU A 614 -8.85 3.74 -35.36
C LEU A 614 -9.43 2.31 -35.44
N THR A 615 -10.45 2.05 -34.63
CA THR A 615 -11.25 0.82 -34.61
C THR A 615 -12.74 1.16 -34.49
N GLY A 616 -13.63 0.19 -34.74
CA GLY A 616 -15.08 0.37 -34.70
C GLY A 616 -15.65 1.06 -35.95
N LEU A 617 -16.89 1.55 -35.83
CA LEU A 617 -17.56 2.31 -36.88
C LEU A 617 -17.03 3.75 -36.89
N GLN A 618 -16.45 4.17 -38.00
CA GLN A 618 -15.81 5.47 -38.16
C GLN A 618 -16.39 6.21 -39.36
N GLU A 619 -16.66 7.50 -39.20
CA GLU A 619 -17.04 8.37 -40.32
C GLU A 619 -15.81 9.17 -40.76
N ILE A 620 -15.36 8.91 -41.98
CA ILE A 620 -14.15 9.50 -42.57
C ILE A 620 -14.57 10.18 -43.86
N ASP A 621 -14.38 11.50 -43.93
CA ASP A 621 -14.76 12.35 -45.07
C ASP A 621 -16.23 12.12 -45.51
N GLY A 622 -17.14 12.02 -44.54
CA GLY A 622 -18.58 11.81 -44.77
C GLY A 622 -18.98 10.39 -45.21
N THR A 623 -18.03 9.44 -45.25
CA THR A 623 -18.31 8.03 -45.54
C THR A 623 -18.07 7.17 -44.30
N ARG A 624 -19.01 6.28 -43.99
CA ARG A 624 -18.91 5.38 -42.83
C ARG A 624 -18.17 4.09 -43.20
N TYR A 625 -17.17 3.72 -42.41
CA TYR A 625 -16.36 2.52 -42.53
C TYR A 625 -16.36 1.75 -41.21
N TYR A 626 -16.18 0.43 -41.25
CA TYR A 626 -15.97 -0.35 -40.05
C TYR A 626 -14.58 -0.96 -40.03
N LEU A 627 -13.81 -0.58 -39.01
CA LEU A 627 -12.48 -1.10 -38.72
C LEU A 627 -12.65 -2.11 -37.58
N ASN A 628 -12.23 -3.37 -37.76
CA ASN A 628 -12.37 -4.38 -36.70
C ASN A 628 -11.44 -4.07 -35.51
N ALA A 629 -11.40 -4.94 -34.50
CA ALA A 629 -10.53 -4.77 -33.33
C ALA A 629 -9.02 -4.71 -33.66
N SER A 630 -8.58 -5.24 -34.80
CA SER A 630 -7.20 -5.10 -35.27
C SER A 630 -6.99 -3.87 -36.17
N GLY A 631 -7.98 -2.97 -36.27
CA GLY A 631 -7.99 -1.80 -37.15
C GLY A 631 -8.17 -2.11 -38.64
N ALA A 632 -8.35 -3.38 -39.01
CA ALA A 632 -8.50 -3.78 -40.40
C ALA A 632 -9.87 -3.38 -40.92
N MET A 633 -9.88 -2.62 -42.01
CA MET A 633 -11.11 -2.20 -42.70
C MET A 633 -11.88 -3.42 -43.19
N GLN A 634 -13.15 -3.48 -42.83
CA GLN A 634 -14.03 -4.58 -43.16
C GLN A 634 -14.83 -4.29 -44.45
N ILE A 635 -15.08 -5.37 -45.18
CA ILE A 635 -15.92 -5.41 -46.38
C ILE A 635 -16.94 -6.56 -46.25
N GLY A 636 -18.03 -6.48 -47.02
CA GLY A 636 -19.14 -7.42 -47.00
C GLY A 636 -20.05 -7.29 -45.78
N TRP A 637 -20.81 -8.35 -45.49
CA TRP A 637 -21.67 -8.45 -44.31
C TRP A 637 -20.84 -8.51 -43.02
N LYS A 638 -21.20 -7.68 -42.04
CA LYS A 638 -20.59 -7.65 -40.72
C LYS A 638 -21.65 -7.54 -39.65
N TRP A 639 -21.44 -8.30 -38.57
CA TRP A 639 -22.24 -8.23 -37.36
C TRP A 639 -21.50 -7.41 -36.32
N PHE A 640 -22.09 -6.30 -35.87
CA PHE A 640 -21.62 -5.48 -34.77
C PHE A 640 -22.81 -4.74 -34.15
N ASP A 641 -22.70 -4.31 -32.90
CA ASP A 641 -23.79 -3.61 -32.18
C ASP A 641 -25.17 -4.29 -32.28
N ASN A 642 -25.15 -5.63 -32.24
CA ASN A 642 -26.32 -6.51 -32.27
C ASN A 642 -27.16 -6.43 -33.56
N HIS A 643 -26.55 -6.06 -34.69
CA HIS A 643 -27.20 -6.08 -36.00
C HIS A 643 -26.23 -6.39 -37.14
N TYR A 644 -26.78 -6.73 -38.31
CA TYR A 644 -26.00 -6.87 -39.55
C TYR A 644 -25.97 -5.55 -40.33
N SER A 645 -24.80 -5.18 -40.83
CA SER A 645 -24.62 -4.11 -41.82
C SER A 645 -23.73 -4.61 -42.95
N TYR A 646 -23.74 -3.93 -44.09
CA TYR A 646 -22.95 -4.31 -45.26
C TYR A 646 -21.98 -3.21 -45.66
N PHE A 647 -20.71 -3.55 -45.88
CA PHE A 647 -19.67 -2.65 -46.38
C PHE A 647 -19.28 -3.06 -47.81
N THR A 648 -19.19 -2.11 -48.73
CA THR A 648 -18.82 -2.38 -50.12
C THR A 648 -17.35 -2.80 -50.24
N SER A 649 -16.88 -3.13 -51.45
CA SER A 649 -15.46 -3.43 -51.69
C SER A 649 -14.52 -2.25 -51.41
N SER A 650 -15.02 -1.01 -51.40
CA SER A 650 -14.26 0.17 -50.95
C SER A 650 -14.29 0.34 -49.43
N GLY A 651 -15.00 -0.51 -48.70
CA GLY A 651 -15.22 -0.40 -47.24
C GLY A 651 -16.34 0.55 -46.84
N ALA A 652 -17.00 1.22 -47.78
CA ALA A 652 -18.08 2.16 -47.48
C ALA A 652 -19.35 1.42 -47.04
N MET A 653 -20.00 1.86 -45.97
CA MET A 653 -21.24 1.27 -45.49
C MET A 653 -22.39 1.51 -46.46
N LYS A 654 -23.11 0.44 -46.80
CA LYS A 654 -24.29 0.48 -47.68
C LYS A 654 -25.54 0.81 -46.88
N THR A 655 -26.36 1.72 -47.41
CA THR A 655 -27.74 1.98 -46.99
C THR A 655 -28.70 1.71 -48.16
N GLY A 656 -29.99 1.56 -47.87
CA GLY A 656 -31.04 1.23 -48.82
C GLY A 656 -30.95 -0.20 -49.36
N TRP A 657 -31.51 -0.42 -50.55
CA TRP A 657 -31.51 -1.73 -51.20
C TRP A 657 -30.10 -2.22 -51.54
N LEU A 658 -29.84 -3.48 -51.20
CA LEU A 658 -28.62 -4.23 -51.51
C LEU A 658 -29.00 -5.54 -52.18
N LYS A 659 -28.39 -5.84 -53.33
CA LYS A 659 -28.43 -7.16 -53.95
C LYS A 659 -27.12 -7.88 -53.65
N ASP A 660 -27.20 -9.00 -52.93
CA ASP A 660 -26.06 -9.87 -52.65
C ASP A 660 -26.43 -11.33 -52.93
N LYS A 661 -25.63 -12.02 -53.75
CA LYS A 661 -25.84 -13.41 -54.18
C LYS A 661 -27.28 -13.72 -54.61
N ASP A 662 -27.83 -12.86 -55.47
CA ASP A 662 -29.20 -12.91 -56.00
C ASP A 662 -30.35 -12.73 -55.01
N LEU A 663 -30.05 -12.41 -53.75
CA LEU A 663 -31.03 -12.02 -52.75
C LEU A 663 -31.02 -10.50 -52.56
N TRP A 664 -32.20 -9.94 -52.31
CA TRP A 664 -32.37 -8.54 -51.98
C TRP A 664 -32.49 -8.36 -50.48
N TYR A 665 -31.84 -7.33 -49.96
CA TYR A 665 -31.86 -6.92 -48.56
C TYR A 665 -32.10 -5.41 -48.52
N TYR A 666 -32.57 -4.92 -47.39
CA TYR A 666 -32.69 -3.48 -47.16
C TYR A 666 -31.95 -3.09 -45.89
N LEU A 667 -31.04 -2.12 -46.03
CA LEU A 667 -30.31 -1.52 -44.93
C LEU A 667 -30.94 -0.15 -44.66
N ASP A 668 -31.28 0.18 -43.42
CA ASP A 668 -31.87 1.48 -43.12
C ASP A 668 -30.86 2.65 -43.26
N LYS A 669 -31.26 3.86 -42.86
CA LYS A 669 -30.39 5.04 -42.88
C LYS A 669 -29.15 4.90 -42.00
N ASP A 670 -29.23 4.09 -40.94
CA ASP A 670 -28.15 3.83 -40.01
C ASP A 670 -27.27 2.64 -40.48
N GLY A 671 -27.66 1.99 -41.58
CA GLY A 671 -26.95 0.86 -42.19
C GLY A 671 -27.38 -0.50 -41.65
N ILE A 672 -28.45 -0.54 -40.85
CA ILE A 672 -28.95 -1.73 -40.16
C ILE A 672 -29.81 -2.55 -41.12
N MET A 673 -29.52 -3.84 -41.24
CA MET A 673 -30.32 -4.77 -42.02
C MET A 673 -31.70 -4.99 -41.38
N LEU A 674 -32.75 -4.63 -42.12
CA LEU A 674 -34.11 -4.81 -41.66
C LEU A 674 -34.60 -6.25 -41.84
N THR A 675 -35.54 -6.65 -40.99
CA THR A 675 -36.25 -7.95 -41.03
C THR A 675 -37.74 -7.72 -40.79
N GLY A 676 -38.59 -8.71 -41.06
CA GLY A 676 -40.04 -8.63 -40.91
C GLY A 676 -40.75 -7.86 -42.04
N LEU A 677 -41.99 -7.47 -41.80
CA LEU A 677 -42.78 -6.65 -42.71
C LEU A 677 -42.33 -5.19 -42.61
N GLN A 678 -41.85 -4.62 -43.71
CA GLN A 678 -41.30 -3.26 -43.78
C GLN A 678 -42.00 -2.46 -44.87
N GLU A 679 -42.32 -1.20 -44.58
CA GLU A 679 -42.80 -0.25 -45.58
C GLU A 679 -41.64 0.62 -46.04
N ILE A 680 -41.28 0.51 -47.32
CA ILE A 680 -40.15 1.20 -47.94
C ILE A 680 -40.70 1.98 -49.13
N ASP A 681 -40.57 3.31 -49.09
CA ASP A 681 -41.07 4.23 -50.12
C ASP A 681 -42.56 3.98 -50.48
N GLY A 682 -43.40 3.74 -49.47
CA GLY A 682 -44.84 3.50 -49.61
C GLY A 682 -45.22 2.11 -50.13
N THR A 683 -44.25 1.20 -50.31
CA THR A 683 -44.50 -0.19 -50.71
C THR A 683 -44.13 -1.14 -49.57
N ARG A 684 -44.99 -2.12 -49.26
CA ARG A 684 -44.72 -3.11 -48.22
C ARG A 684 -43.95 -4.31 -48.77
N TYR A 685 -42.89 -4.69 -48.08
CA TYR A 685 -42.01 -5.82 -48.38
C TYR A 685 -41.88 -6.70 -47.14
N TYR A 686 -41.67 -8.00 -47.33
CA TYR A 686 -41.33 -8.89 -46.23
C TYR A 686 -39.90 -9.40 -46.36
N LEU A 687 -39.08 -9.05 -45.38
CA LEU A 687 -37.71 -9.51 -45.22
C LEU A 687 -37.73 -10.64 -44.20
N ASN A 688 -37.23 -11.83 -44.54
CA ASN A 688 -37.25 -12.94 -43.57
C ASN A 688 -36.26 -12.70 -42.41
N ALA A 689 -36.11 -13.67 -41.49
CA ALA A 689 -35.20 -13.57 -40.36
C ALA A 689 -33.71 -13.39 -40.77
N SER A 690 -33.33 -13.79 -41.98
CA SER A 690 -31.98 -13.53 -42.53
C SER A 690 -31.89 -12.21 -43.31
N GLY A 691 -32.94 -11.37 -43.28
CA GLY A 691 -33.04 -10.10 -44.00
C GLY A 691 -33.33 -10.23 -45.51
N ALA A 692 -33.46 -11.45 -46.02
CA ALA A 692 -33.70 -11.68 -47.44
C ALA A 692 -35.17 -11.38 -47.79
N MET A 693 -35.36 -10.49 -48.76
CA MET A 693 -36.66 -10.13 -49.31
C MET A 693 -37.35 -11.34 -49.92
N GLN A 694 -38.60 -11.53 -49.53
CA GLN A 694 -39.41 -12.66 -49.93
C GLN A 694 -40.33 -12.30 -51.10
N THR A 695 -40.58 -13.31 -51.94
CA THR A 695 -41.52 -13.28 -53.06
C THR A 695 -42.44 -14.50 -52.98
N GLY A 696 -43.59 -14.45 -53.64
CA GLY A 696 -44.64 -15.47 -53.62
C GLY A 696 -45.45 -15.50 -52.31
N TRP A 697 -46.12 -16.62 -52.07
CA TRP A 697 -46.87 -16.87 -50.83
C TRP A 697 -45.94 -16.98 -49.63
N LYS A 698 -46.25 -16.25 -48.56
CA LYS A 698 -45.51 -16.29 -47.30
C LYS A 698 -46.45 -16.33 -46.11
N TRP A 699 -46.07 -17.15 -45.14
CA TRP A 699 -46.73 -17.25 -43.86
C TRP A 699 -45.95 -16.43 -42.82
N PHE A 700 -46.61 -15.46 -42.21
CA PHE A 700 -46.09 -14.67 -41.10
C PHE A 700 -47.28 -14.11 -40.30
N ASP A 701 -47.07 -13.79 -39.02
CA ASP A 701 -48.11 -13.29 -38.11
C ASP A 701 -49.41 -14.11 -38.12
N ASN A 702 -49.28 -15.44 -38.24
CA ASN A 702 -50.38 -16.41 -38.28
C ASN A 702 -51.32 -16.28 -39.50
N HIS A 703 -50.86 -15.67 -40.59
CA HIS A 703 -51.63 -15.48 -41.82
C HIS A 703 -50.78 -15.70 -43.08
N TYR A 704 -51.42 -16.03 -44.19
CA TYR A 704 -50.78 -16.02 -45.51
C TYR A 704 -50.93 -14.64 -46.16
N SER A 705 -49.85 -14.11 -46.74
CA SER A 705 -49.89 -13.00 -47.69
C SER A 705 -49.08 -13.35 -48.95
N TYR A 706 -49.24 -12.58 -50.02
CA TYR A 706 -48.52 -12.79 -51.26
C TYR A 706 -47.64 -11.59 -51.62
N PHE A 707 -46.39 -11.84 -52.00
CA PHE A 707 -45.46 -10.83 -52.50
C PHE A 707 -45.16 -11.09 -53.98
N THR A 708 -45.18 -10.04 -54.80
CA THR A 708 -44.91 -10.17 -56.24
C THR A 708 -43.44 -10.50 -56.52
N SER A 709 -43.06 -10.69 -57.79
CA SER A 709 -41.66 -10.89 -58.17
C SER A 709 -40.74 -9.70 -57.86
N SER A 710 -41.30 -8.49 -57.71
CA SER A 710 -40.55 -7.32 -57.21
C SER A 710 -40.45 -7.26 -55.69
N GLY A 711 -41.07 -8.21 -54.97
CA GLY A 711 -41.15 -8.24 -53.51
C GLY A 711 -42.26 -7.38 -52.91
N ALA A 712 -43.01 -6.64 -53.73
CA ALA A 712 -44.12 -5.81 -53.25
C ALA A 712 -45.29 -6.68 -52.79
N MET A 713 -45.89 -6.36 -51.65
CA MET A 713 -47.07 -7.05 -51.14
C MET A 713 -48.28 -6.86 -52.07
N LYS A 714 -48.93 -7.95 -52.46
CA LYS A 714 -50.13 -7.95 -53.29
C LYS A 714 -51.37 -7.83 -52.42
N THR A 715 -52.26 -6.91 -52.79
CA THR A 715 -53.62 -6.79 -52.25
C THR A 715 -54.67 -7.00 -53.35
N GLY A 716 -55.92 -7.23 -52.98
CA GLY A 716 -57.04 -7.55 -53.86
C GLY A 716 -56.97 -8.95 -54.46
N TRP A 717 -57.65 -9.15 -55.59
CA TRP A 717 -57.67 -10.44 -56.29
C TRP A 717 -56.29 -10.84 -56.83
N LEU A 718 -55.94 -12.11 -56.62
CA LEU A 718 -54.75 -12.77 -57.13
C LEU A 718 -55.14 -14.07 -57.82
N LYS A 719 -54.69 -14.26 -59.06
CA LYS A 719 -54.75 -15.56 -59.73
C LYS A 719 -53.38 -16.23 -59.63
N ASP A 720 -53.31 -17.36 -58.94
CA ASP A 720 -52.10 -18.18 -58.83
C ASP A 720 -52.43 -19.65 -59.15
N LYS A 721 -51.67 -20.25 -60.06
CA LYS A 721 -51.84 -21.65 -60.55
C LYS A 721 -53.31 -22.03 -60.81
N ASP A 722 -53.98 -21.21 -61.61
CA ASP A 722 -55.39 -21.34 -62.02
C ASP A 722 -56.45 -21.26 -60.90
N ARG A 723 -56.07 -20.82 -59.71
CA ARG A 723 -57.00 -20.53 -58.60
C ARG A 723 -57.01 -19.05 -58.30
N TRP A 724 -58.17 -18.55 -57.92
CA TRP A 724 -58.34 -17.18 -57.45
C TRP A 724 -58.27 -17.13 -55.94
N TYR A 725 -57.59 -16.12 -55.42
CA TYR A 725 -57.47 -15.81 -54.01
C TYR A 725 -57.76 -14.33 -53.83
N TYR A 726 -58.18 -13.94 -52.63
CA TYR A 726 -58.39 -12.54 -52.29
C TYR A 726 -57.49 -12.16 -51.12
N LEU A 727 -56.63 -11.15 -51.31
CA LEU A 727 -55.75 -10.61 -50.29
C LEU A 727 -56.37 -9.30 -49.81
N LYS A 728 -56.70 -9.18 -48.53
CA LYS A 728 -57.41 -8.01 -48.01
C LYS A 728 -56.65 -6.71 -48.30
N PRO A 729 -57.32 -5.63 -48.76
CA PRO A 729 -56.68 -4.36 -49.07
C PRO A 729 -55.88 -3.73 -47.92
N ASP A 730 -56.36 -3.89 -46.68
CA ASP A 730 -55.82 -3.18 -45.52
C ASP A 730 -54.46 -3.75 -45.07
N ASP A 731 -54.37 -5.07 -44.97
CA ASP A 731 -53.25 -5.79 -44.36
C ASP A 731 -52.57 -6.81 -45.29
N GLY A 732 -53.13 -7.08 -46.47
CA GLY A 732 -52.60 -8.06 -47.43
C GLY A 732 -52.86 -9.52 -47.04
N VAL A 733 -53.60 -9.77 -45.96
CA VAL A 733 -53.88 -11.12 -45.46
C VAL A 733 -54.87 -11.83 -46.40
N MET A 734 -54.56 -13.08 -46.72
CA MET A 734 -55.40 -13.98 -47.50
C MET A 734 -56.73 -14.24 -46.80
N ALA A 735 -57.83 -13.93 -47.47
CA ALA A 735 -59.17 -14.15 -46.96
C ALA A 735 -59.58 -15.63 -47.09
N THR A 736 -60.35 -16.11 -46.12
CA THR A 736 -60.99 -17.44 -46.11
C THR A 736 -62.44 -17.30 -45.66
N GLY A 737 -63.28 -18.31 -45.90
CA GLY A 737 -64.71 -18.27 -45.60
C GLY A 737 -65.54 -17.48 -46.61
N LEU A 738 -66.77 -17.14 -46.22
CA LEU A 738 -67.65 -16.24 -46.98
C LEU A 738 -67.14 -14.80 -46.87
N GLN A 739 -66.90 -14.17 -48.01
CA GLN A 739 -66.38 -12.81 -48.10
C GLN A 739 -67.25 -11.98 -49.02
N GLU A 740 -67.61 -10.78 -48.58
CA GLU A 740 -68.30 -9.81 -49.41
C GLU A 740 -67.27 -8.81 -49.97
N ILE A 741 -67.12 -8.82 -51.29
CA ILE A 741 -66.10 -8.06 -52.01
C ILE A 741 -66.83 -7.23 -53.07
N ASP A 742 -66.78 -5.91 -52.95
CA ASP A 742 -67.46 -4.96 -53.84
C ASP A 742 -68.96 -5.28 -54.04
N GLY A 743 -69.66 -5.65 -52.95
CA GLY A 743 -71.08 -5.97 -52.95
C GLY A 743 -71.44 -7.36 -53.50
N THR A 744 -70.46 -8.17 -53.88
CA THR A 744 -70.67 -9.56 -54.33
C THR A 744 -70.10 -10.52 -53.30
N ARG A 745 -70.86 -11.58 -52.94
CA ARG A 745 -70.40 -12.60 -52.00
C ARG A 745 -69.68 -13.74 -52.70
N TYR A 746 -68.53 -14.12 -52.16
CA TYR A 746 -67.66 -15.20 -52.64
C TYR A 746 -67.38 -16.16 -51.48
N TYR A 747 -67.07 -17.42 -51.78
CA TYR A 747 -66.56 -18.36 -50.80
C TYR A 747 -65.12 -18.74 -51.11
N LEU A 748 -64.23 -18.48 -50.16
CA LEU A 748 -62.82 -18.84 -50.20
C LEU A 748 -62.63 -20.02 -49.23
N ASN A 749 -62.13 -21.16 -49.70
CA ASN A 749 -61.97 -22.33 -48.83
C ASN A 749 -60.88 -22.12 -47.76
N ALA A 750 -60.61 -23.13 -46.92
CA ALA A 750 -59.57 -23.04 -45.89
C ALA A 750 -58.14 -22.79 -46.42
N SER A 751 -57.88 -23.12 -47.69
CA SER A 751 -56.63 -22.78 -48.39
C SER A 751 -56.65 -21.39 -49.07
N GLY A 752 -57.74 -20.64 -48.91
CA GLY A 752 -57.99 -19.33 -49.53
C GLY A 752 -58.41 -19.37 -51.00
N ALA A 753 -58.53 -20.56 -51.60
CA ALA A 753 -58.94 -20.67 -52.99
C ALA A 753 -60.44 -20.41 -53.13
N MET A 754 -60.80 -19.55 -54.07
CA MET A 754 -62.18 -19.23 -54.42
C MET A 754 -62.87 -20.44 -55.02
N GLU A 755 -64.02 -20.79 -54.48
CA GLU A 755 -64.81 -21.94 -54.88
C GLU A 755 -65.92 -21.55 -55.85
N THR A 756 -66.27 -22.50 -56.70
CA THR A 756 -67.38 -22.42 -57.66
C THR A 756 -68.27 -23.67 -57.53
N GLY A 757 -69.49 -23.60 -58.06
CA GLY A 757 -70.50 -24.66 -58.00
C GLY A 757 -71.19 -24.79 -56.63
N TRP A 758 -71.81 -25.95 -56.39
CA TRP A 758 -72.48 -26.27 -55.12
C TRP A 758 -71.48 -26.47 -53.99
N LYS A 759 -71.71 -25.83 -52.83
CA LYS A 759 -70.90 -25.97 -51.61
C LYS A 759 -71.79 -26.14 -50.39
N LEU A 760 -71.40 -27.06 -49.52
CA LEU A 760 -72.04 -27.29 -48.23
C LEU A 760 -71.25 -26.54 -47.16
N LEU A 761 -71.85 -25.51 -46.58
CA LEU A 761 -71.27 -24.65 -45.53
C LEU A 761 -72.21 -24.65 -44.33
N ASP A 762 -71.71 -24.92 -43.13
CA ASP A 762 -72.51 -24.98 -41.89
C ASP A 762 -73.82 -25.77 -42.04
N ASN A 763 -73.72 -26.95 -42.69
CA ASN A 763 -74.83 -27.85 -42.99
C ASN A 763 -75.93 -27.27 -43.90
N GLN A 764 -75.60 -26.23 -44.67
CA GLN A 764 -76.49 -25.58 -45.63
C GLN A 764 -75.84 -25.52 -47.03
N TYR A 765 -76.63 -25.72 -48.08
CA TYR A 765 -76.12 -25.68 -49.45
C TYR A 765 -76.20 -24.28 -50.04
N TYR A 766 -75.11 -23.87 -50.69
CA TYR A 766 -74.95 -22.63 -51.45
C TYR A 766 -74.49 -22.97 -52.87
N TYR A 767 -74.73 -22.08 -53.83
CA TYR A 767 -74.17 -22.22 -55.18
C TYR A 767 -73.38 -20.97 -55.54
N PHE A 768 -72.16 -21.16 -56.06
CA PHE A 768 -71.30 -20.10 -56.57
C PHE A 768 -71.16 -20.26 -58.10
N THR A 769 -71.29 -19.19 -58.87
CA THR A 769 -71.15 -19.22 -60.33
C THR A 769 -69.72 -19.51 -60.75
N GLU A 770 -69.46 -19.65 -62.06
CA GLU A 770 -68.09 -19.79 -62.59
C GLU A 770 -67.18 -18.59 -62.25
N SER A 771 -67.76 -17.40 -62.04
CA SER A 771 -67.03 -16.22 -61.56
C SER A 771 -66.81 -16.23 -60.04
N GLY A 772 -67.28 -17.26 -59.33
CA GLY A 772 -67.25 -17.38 -57.87
C GLY A 772 -68.34 -16.60 -57.14
N ALA A 773 -69.21 -15.88 -57.86
CA ALA A 773 -70.26 -15.07 -57.24
C ALA A 773 -71.37 -15.98 -56.69
N MET A 774 -71.79 -15.75 -55.44
CA MET A 774 -72.90 -16.49 -54.84
C MET A 774 -74.20 -16.24 -55.60
N LYS A 775 -74.87 -17.31 -55.99
CA LYS A 775 -76.15 -17.26 -56.70
C LYS A 775 -77.29 -17.15 -55.67
N THR A 776 -78.29 -16.32 -56.00
CA THR A 776 -79.55 -16.20 -55.26
C THR A 776 -80.73 -16.28 -56.22
N GLY A 777 -81.93 -16.51 -55.69
CA GLY A 777 -83.18 -16.70 -56.41
C GLY A 777 -83.32 -18.08 -57.07
N TRP A 778 -84.23 -18.16 -58.04
CA TRP A 778 -84.42 -19.37 -58.85
C TRP A 778 -83.18 -19.68 -59.68
N PHE A 779 -82.76 -20.95 -59.63
CA PHE A 779 -81.56 -21.43 -60.27
C PHE A 779 -81.81 -22.80 -60.89
N LYS A 780 -81.44 -22.99 -62.15
CA LYS A 780 -81.57 -24.27 -62.85
C LYS A 780 -80.21 -24.92 -63.01
N ASP A 781 -80.01 -26.09 -62.43
CA ASP A 781 -78.80 -26.89 -62.57
C ASP A 781 -79.13 -28.30 -63.07
N LYS A 782 -78.42 -28.73 -64.12
CA LYS A 782 -78.57 -30.06 -64.75
C LYS A 782 -80.03 -30.46 -65.00
N GLY A 783 -80.84 -29.49 -65.44
CA GLY A 783 -82.26 -29.69 -65.79
C GLY A 783 -83.24 -29.54 -64.62
N LEU A 784 -82.77 -29.49 -63.37
CA LEU A 784 -83.60 -29.35 -62.17
C LEU A 784 -83.60 -27.90 -61.68
N TRP A 785 -84.74 -27.44 -61.17
CA TRP A 785 -84.87 -26.12 -60.56
C TRP A 785 -84.63 -26.19 -59.06
N TYR A 786 -83.89 -25.21 -58.55
CA TYR A 786 -83.56 -24.96 -57.16
C TYR A 786 -83.89 -23.51 -56.83
N TYR A 787 -84.04 -23.21 -55.55
CA TYR A 787 -84.20 -21.84 -55.08
C TYR A 787 -83.18 -21.54 -53.99
N LEU A 788 -82.32 -20.55 -54.21
CA LEU A 788 -81.37 -20.05 -53.22
C LEU A 788 -81.94 -18.78 -52.61
N LYS A 789 -82.15 -18.76 -51.29
CA LYS A 789 -82.82 -17.66 -50.61
C LYS A 789 -82.07 -16.33 -50.83
N PRO A 790 -82.73 -15.23 -51.23
CA PRO A 790 -82.05 -13.96 -51.50
C PRO A 790 -81.25 -13.36 -50.34
N ASP A 791 -81.70 -13.56 -49.09
CA ASP A 791 -81.09 -12.92 -47.92
C ASP A 791 -79.72 -13.52 -47.55
N ASP A 792 -79.63 -14.85 -47.58
CA ASP A 792 -78.49 -15.61 -47.08
C ASP A 792 -77.82 -16.48 -48.16
N GLY A 793 -78.49 -16.77 -49.28
CA GLY A 793 -77.99 -17.65 -50.36
C GLY A 793 -78.23 -19.14 -50.12
N VAL A 794 -78.92 -19.49 -49.02
CA VAL A 794 -79.14 -20.88 -48.62
C VAL A 794 -80.19 -21.55 -49.51
N MET A 795 -79.90 -22.76 -49.95
CA MET A 795 -80.82 -23.59 -50.74
C MET A 795 -82.08 -23.95 -49.94
N ALA A 796 -83.24 -23.58 -50.50
CA ALA A 796 -84.53 -23.93 -49.93
C ALA A 796 -84.85 -25.42 -50.12
N THR A 797 -85.48 -26.01 -49.10
CA THR A 797 -86.08 -27.35 -49.12
C THR A 797 -87.48 -27.26 -48.50
N GLY A 798 -88.35 -28.23 -48.80
CA GLY A 798 -89.73 -28.25 -48.33
C GLY A 798 -90.65 -27.31 -49.13
N PHE A 799 -91.78 -26.93 -48.52
CA PHE A 799 -92.68 -25.95 -49.13
C PHE A 799 -92.03 -24.56 -49.15
N LEU A 800 -92.09 -23.91 -50.31
CA LEU A 800 -91.54 -22.59 -50.53
C LEU A 800 -92.60 -21.69 -51.16
N ASP A 801 -92.81 -20.51 -50.60
CA ASP A 801 -93.66 -19.48 -51.20
C ASP A 801 -92.77 -18.41 -51.83
N VAL A 802 -92.90 -18.19 -53.14
CA VAL A 802 -92.20 -17.12 -53.87
C VAL A 802 -93.24 -16.30 -54.62
N ASP A 803 -93.30 -14.99 -54.34
CA ASP A 803 -94.24 -14.05 -54.97
C ASP A 803 -95.71 -14.52 -54.92
N GLY A 804 -96.12 -15.14 -53.81
CA GLY A 804 -97.47 -15.65 -53.59
C GLY A 804 -97.77 -17.00 -54.25
N ILE A 805 -96.83 -17.58 -55.00
CA ILE A 805 -96.95 -18.90 -55.61
C ILE A 805 -96.24 -19.93 -54.72
N ARG A 806 -96.94 -21.02 -54.40
CA ARG A 806 -96.40 -22.10 -53.57
C ARG A 806 -95.75 -23.19 -54.43
N TYR A 807 -94.53 -23.55 -54.08
CA TYR A 807 -93.72 -24.62 -54.67
C TYR A 807 -93.35 -25.65 -53.60
N TYR A 808 -92.82 -26.79 -54.03
CA TYR A 808 -92.21 -27.76 -53.13
C TYR A 808 -90.86 -28.23 -53.66
N LEU A 809 -89.83 -28.07 -52.84
CA LEU A 809 -88.47 -28.50 -53.08
C LEU A 809 -88.24 -29.77 -52.25
N ASN A 810 -87.72 -30.84 -52.84
CA ASN A 810 -87.45 -32.06 -52.09
C ASN A 810 -86.24 -31.88 -51.13
N ALA A 811 -85.84 -32.95 -50.43
CA ALA A 811 -84.69 -32.91 -49.52
C ALA A 811 -83.35 -32.57 -50.21
N SER A 812 -83.22 -32.80 -51.52
CA SER A 812 -82.06 -32.36 -52.31
C SER A 812 -82.19 -30.94 -52.86
N GLY A 813 -83.25 -30.22 -52.49
CA GLY A 813 -83.56 -28.86 -52.96
C GLY A 813 -84.15 -28.77 -54.36
N ALA A 814 -84.41 -29.91 -55.02
CA ALA A 814 -84.96 -29.92 -56.37
C ALA A 814 -86.48 -29.72 -56.35
N MET A 815 -86.94 -28.74 -57.11
CA MET A 815 -88.35 -28.42 -57.29
C MET A 815 -89.12 -29.59 -57.89
N GLN A 816 -90.23 -29.95 -57.25
CA GLN A 816 -91.05 -31.06 -57.66
C GLN A 816 -92.19 -30.59 -58.57
N THR A 817 -92.52 -31.45 -59.53
CA THR A 817 -93.68 -31.35 -60.42
C THR A 817 -94.45 -32.67 -60.39
N GLY A 818 -95.70 -32.66 -60.84
CA GLY A 818 -96.63 -33.77 -60.81
C GLY A 818 -97.17 -34.08 -59.41
N TRP A 819 -97.76 -35.28 -59.26
CA TRP A 819 -98.27 -35.78 -57.98
C TRP A 819 -97.15 -36.05 -56.98
N LYS A 820 -97.32 -35.55 -55.76
CA LYS A 820 -96.43 -35.81 -54.63
C LYS A 820 -97.23 -36.02 -53.35
N GLN A 821 -96.97 -37.14 -52.68
CA GLN A 821 -97.53 -37.38 -51.35
C GLN A 821 -96.63 -36.77 -50.30
N LEU A 822 -97.16 -35.79 -49.56
CA LEU A 822 -96.45 -35.03 -48.54
C LEU A 822 -97.27 -35.08 -47.26
N ASN A 823 -96.68 -35.58 -46.17
CA ASN A 823 -97.34 -35.73 -44.86
C ASN A 823 -98.71 -36.42 -44.94
N GLY A 824 -98.80 -37.49 -45.75
CA GLY A 824 -100.02 -38.27 -45.96
C GLY A 824 -100.98 -37.73 -47.02
N ASN A 825 -100.86 -36.44 -47.40
CA ASN A 825 -101.74 -35.79 -48.36
C ASN A 825 -101.13 -35.78 -49.77
N TRP A 826 -101.95 -35.98 -50.80
CA TRP A 826 -101.53 -35.88 -52.20
C TRP A 826 -101.71 -34.46 -52.74
N TYR A 827 -100.60 -33.88 -53.19
CA TYR A 827 -100.53 -32.57 -53.83
C TYR A 827 -100.15 -32.73 -55.30
N TYR A 828 -100.72 -31.90 -56.18
CA TYR A 828 -100.33 -31.85 -57.58
C TYR A 828 -99.59 -30.55 -57.90
N PHE A 829 -98.29 -30.65 -58.19
CA PHE A 829 -97.49 -29.53 -58.67
C PHE A 829 -97.53 -29.48 -60.19
N GLN A 830 -97.83 -28.33 -60.77
CA GLN A 830 -97.91 -28.13 -62.21
C GLN A 830 -96.52 -28.28 -62.86
N ALA A 831 -96.47 -28.27 -64.20
CA ALA A 831 -95.20 -28.42 -64.94
C ALA A 831 -94.21 -27.28 -64.65
N ASP A 832 -94.70 -26.10 -64.27
CA ASP A 832 -93.90 -24.96 -63.81
C ASP A 832 -93.52 -25.03 -62.31
N GLY A 833 -93.93 -26.09 -61.60
CA GLY A 833 -93.68 -26.32 -60.18
C GLY A 833 -94.67 -25.69 -59.22
N SER A 834 -95.61 -24.87 -59.72
CA SER A 834 -96.62 -24.25 -58.86
C SER A 834 -97.63 -25.28 -58.36
N LEU A 835 -98.03 -25.19 -57.09
CA LEU A 835 -99.04 -26.06 -56.52
C LEU A 835 -100.43 -25.75 -57.12
N LEU A 836 -101.07 -26.73 -57.76
CA LEU A 836 -102.45 -26.60 -58.22
C LEU A 836 -103.40 -26.58 -57.02
N ARG A 837 -104.28 -25.59 -56.96
CA ARG A 837 -105.31 -25.42 -55.90
C ARG A 837 -106.65 -25.11 -56.53
N ASN A 838 -107.75 -25.55 -55.91
CA ASN A 838 -109.12 -25.35 -56.39
C ASN A 838 -109.31 -25.71 -57.87
N GLY A 839 -108.66 -26.79 -58.29
CA GLY A 839 -108.48 -27.12 -59.71
C GLY A 839 -108.71 -28.59 -59.99
N THR A 840 -108.76 -28.92 -61.26
CA THR A 840 -108.74 -30.31 -61.73
C THR A 840 -107.36 -30.58 -62.34
N THR A 841 -106.68 -31.63 -61.90
CA THR A 841 -105.38 -32.05 -62.42
C THR A 841 -105.51 -32.54 -63.87
N PRO A 842 -104.43 -32.54 -64.66
CA PRO A 842 -104.45 -32.98 -66.06
C PRO A 842 -104.95 -34.42 -66.28
N ASP A 843 -104.85 -35.28 -65.27
CA ASP A 843 -105.35 -36.65 -65.25
C ASP A 843 -106.77 -36.80 -64.65
N GLY A 844 -107.44 -35.68 -64.37
CA GLY A 844 -108.89 -35.62 -64.10
C GLY A 844 -109.31 -35.54 -62.64
N TYR A 845 -108.39 -35.42 -61.68
CA TYR A 845 -108.70 -35.40 -60.25
C TYR A 845 -108.86 -33.98 -59.70
N LYS A 846 -109.80 -33.77 -58.78
CA LYS A 846 -110.03 -32.44 -58.16
C LYS A 846 -109.23 -32.27 -56.87
N VAL A 847 -108.54 -31.14 -56.76
CA VAL A 847 -107.81 -30.71 -55.56
C VAL A 847 -108.50 -29.51 -54.92
N ASN A 848 -108.52 -29.46 -53.59
CA ASN A 848 -109.17 -28.40 -52.82
C ASN A 848 -108.35 -27.09 -52.76
N GLN A 849 -108.77 -26.13 -51.93
CA GLN A 849 -108.12 -24.81 -51.77
C GLN A 849 -106.69 -24.90 -51.22
N ASP A 850 -106.37 -25.97 -50.52
CA ASP A 850 -105.02 -26.24 -50.01
C ASP A 850 -104.19 -27.08 -50.98
N GLY A 851 -104.77 -27.47 -52.13
CA GLY A 851 -104.12 -28.26 -53.17
C GLY A 851 -104.12 -29.77 -52.91
N ILE A 852 -104.99 -30.25 -52.00
CA ILE A 852 -105.07 -31.65 -51.57
C ILE A 852 -106.16 -32.40 -52.33
N TRP A 853 -105.87 -33.63 -52.77
CA TRP A 853 -106.80 -34.52 -53.49
C TRP A 853 -107.67 -35.41 -52.57
N SER A 854 -108.97 -35.60 -52.90
CA SER A 854 -109.95 -36.44 -52.17
C SER A 854 -111.08 -37.01 -53.08
N LEU A 855 -111.71 -38.14 -52.69
CA LEU A 855 -112.53 -39.05 -53.53
C LEU A 855 -114.07 -38.86 -53.51
N ASN A 856 -114.67 -37.94 -52.74
CA ASN A 856 -116.11 -37.59 -52.89
C ASN A 856 -116.46 -36.23 -52.26
N PRO A 857 -117.07 -35.24 -52.96
CA PRO A 857 -117.05 -33.85 -52.51
C PRO A 857 -118.14 -33.37 -51.52
N ASP A 858 -119.37 -33.90 -51.44
CA ASP A 858 -120.43 -33.24 -50.62
C ASP A 858 -121.57 -34.16 -50.12
N LYS A 859 -121.52 -34.58 -48.83
CA LYS A 859 -122.63 -34.51 -47.84
C LYS A 859 -122.23 -35.09 -46.46
N VAL A 860 -122.78 -34.45 -45.43
CA VAL A 860 -122.42 -34.44 -44.01
C VAL A 860 -123.43 -35.22 -43.13
N GLU A 861 -123.00 -35.60 -41.91
CA GLU A 861 -123.75 -35.97 -40.67
C GLU A 861 -124.23 -37.44 -40.51
N VAL A 862 -124.16 -38.18 -39.39
CA VAL A 862 -123.99 -37.98 -37.92
C VAL A 862 -123.27 -39.20 -37.25
N GLN A 863 -122.47 -38.90 -36.21
CA GLN A 863 -121.99 -39.67 -35.02
C GLN A 863 -121.89 -41.21 -34.97
N GLY A 864 -120.73 -41.68 -34.45
CA GLY A 864 -120.72 -42.27 -33.10
C GLY A 864 -119.95 -43.59 -32.87
N SER A 865 -119.01 -43.53 -31.90
CA SER A 865 -118.45 -44.64 -31.06
C SER A 865 -117.39 -45.54 -31.74
N GLN A 866 -116.29 -46.01 -31.14
CA GLN A 866 -115.82 -46.26 -29.76
C GLN A 866 -114.26 -46.21 -29.74
N GLU A 867 -113.61 -45.61 -28.73
CA GLU A 867 -112.83 -46.24 -27.62
C GLU A 867 -111.55 -46.97 -28.08
N GLU A 868 -110.32 -46.77 -27.59
CA GLU A 868 -109.70 -46.67 -26.25
C GLU A 868 -108.18 -46.36 -26.48
N PRO A 869 -107.24 -46.26 -25.49
CA PRO A 869 -107.31 -45.71 -24.14
C PRO A 869 -106.15 -44.73 -23.81
N LYS A 870 -106.25 -44.16 -22.61
CA LYS A 870 -105.27 -43.34 -21.86
C LYS A 870 -104.08 -44.15 -21.31
N LYS A 871 -102.93 -43.47 -21.13
CA LYS A 871 -102.09 -43.45 -19.90
C LYS A 871 -101.00 -42.36 -20.11
N ASP A 872 -100.98 -41.21 -19.44
CA ASP A 872 -100.83 -40.86 -18.01
C ASP A 872 -99.36 -40.85 -17.51
N SER A 873 -99.10 -40.00 -16.49
CA SER A 873 -97.84 -39.74 -15.76
C SER A 873 -96.87 -38.72 -16.39
N ASP A 874 -96.22 -37.81 -15.67
CA ASP A 874 -96.48 -37.19 -14.37
C ASP A 874 -95.52 -35.98 -14.26
N LYS A 875 -96.03 -34.89 -13.70
CA LYS A 875 -95.39 -33.91 -12.79
C LYS A 875 -93.95 -33.34 -12.98
N PRO A 876 -93.66 -32.20 -12.29
CA PRO A 876 -92.65 -31.19 -12.67
C PRO A 876 -91.39 -31.26 -11.80
N VAL A 877 -90.45 -30.31 -11.96
CA VAL A 877 -89.65 -29.60 -10.91
C VAL A 877 -88.25 -29.13 -11.39
N GLU A 878 -87.92 -27.92 -10.93
CA GLU A 878 -86.65 -27.21 -10.61
C GLU A 878 -85.26 -27.62 -11.15
N LYS A 879 -84.53 -26.55 -11.52
CA LYS A 879 -83.24 -26.08 -10.99
C LYS A 879 -82.31 -27.03 -10.18
N GLU A 880 -81.03 -26.85 -10.52
CA GLU A 880 -79.80 -26.94 -9.71
C GLU A 880 -78.95 -28.23 -9.70
N LYS A 881 -77.71 -28.02 -10.18
CA LYS A 881 -76.39 -28.33 -9.57
C LYS A 881 -75.90 -29.78 -9.35
N HIS A 882 -74.59 -29.88 -9.66
CA HIS A 882 -73.53 -30.69 -9.01
C HIS A 882 -73.62 -32.21 -9.21
N SER A 883 -72.57 -33.01 -9.24
CA SER A 883 -71.10 -32.88 -9.24
C SER A 883 -70.57 -34.34 -9.24
N ALA A 884 -69.43 -34.62 -9.87
CA ALA A 884 -68.52 -35.73 -9.52
C ALA A 884 -67.25 -35.55 -10.39
N GLU A 885 -66.11 -35.10 -9.84
CA GLU A 885 -65.11 -35.86 -9.06
C GLU A 885 -64.35 -36.91 -9.88
N ASP A 886 -63.08 -36.60 -10.19
CA ASP A 886 -61.90 -37.38 -9.77
C ASP A 886 -60.63 -36.59 -10.16
N ASN A 887 -59.82 -36.09 -9.24
CA ASN A 887 -58.81 -36.75 -8.40
C ASN A 887 -57.63 -37.37 -9.15
N LYS A 888 -56.45 -36.72 -9.02
CA LYS A 888 -55.13 -37.24 -8.56
C LYS A 888 -53.98 -36.48 -9.23
N LYS A 889 -53.15 -35.79 -8.43
CA LYS A 889 -51.83 -36.23 -7.88
C LYS A 889 -50.76 -36.30 -8.97
N ASP A 890 -49.50 -35.99 -8.77
CA ASP A 890 -48.66 -35.50 -7.66
C ASP A 890 -47.30 -35.22 -8.34
N GLU A 891 -46.46 -34.42 -7.68
CA GLU A 891 -44.98 -34.41 -7.83
C GLU A 891 -44.38 -33.94 -9.17
N ALA A 892 -43.19 -33.32 -9.21
CA ALA A 892 -42.33 -32.69 -8.23
C ALA A 892 -41.17 -32.04 -9.00
N ALA A 893 -40.52 -31.06 -8.35
CA ALA A 893 -39.13 -30.67 -8.54
C ALA A 893 -38.68 -30.14 -9.92
N GLU A 894 -38.26 -28.87 -9.95
CA GLU A 894 -36.81 -28.59 -9.99
C GLU A 894 -36.51 -27.13 -9.58
N THR A 895 -36.00 -27.02 -8.36
CA THR A 895 -34.84 -26.22 -7.96
C THR A 895 -34.22 -25.26 -8.99
N LYS A 896 -34.36 -23.95 -8.74
CA LYS A 896 -33.27 -23.01 -9.02
C LYS A 896 -32.14 -23.26 -8.02
N GLN A 897 -31.15 -24.03 -8.44
CA GLN A 897 -29.82 -24.01 -7.87
C GLN A 897 -29.06 -22.83 -8.51
N THR A 898 -28.88 -21.75 -7.76
CA THR A 898 -27.78 -20.80 -8.01
C THR A 898 -26.80 -20.98 -6.87
N LEU A 899 -25.74 -21.74 -7.13
CA LEU A 899 -24.51 -21.71 -6.33
C LEU A 899 -23.31 -21.90 -7.27
N LYS A 900 -22.36 -20.97 -7.10
CA LYS A 900 -20.95 -21.04 -7.49
C LYS A 900 -20.66 -21.00 -8.99
N ALA A 901 -19.48 -20.60 -9.43
CA ALA A 901 -18.38 -19.77 -8.94
C ALA A 901 -17.36 -19.83 -10.08
N ASP A 902 -16.39 -18.92 -10.01
CA ASP A 902 -15.03 -19.07 -10.55
C ASP A 902 -14.80 -18.88 -12.07
N LYS A 903 -13.91 -17.90 -12.31
CA LYS A 903 -12.70 -17.95 -13.17
C LYS A 903 -12.96 -18.11 -14.67
N GLU A 904 -12.43 -17.28 -15.55
CA GLU A 904 -11.15 -16.54 -15.57
C GLU A 904 -11.30 -15.08 -16.02
#